data_AF-A0A2H5RWN1-F1
#
_entry.id   AF-A0A2H5RWN1-F1
#
_cell.length_a   1.000
_cell.length_b   1.000
_cell.length_c   1.000
_cell.angle_alpha   90.00
_cell.angle_beta   90.00
_cell.angle_gamma   90.00
#
_symmetry.space_group_name_H-M   'P 1'
#
loop_
_entity.id
_entity.type
_entity.pdbx_description
1 polymer ?
#
loop_
_entity_poly.entity_id
_entity_poly.type
_entity_poly.pdbx_seq_one_letter_code
_entity_poly.pdbx_strand_id
1 'polypeptide(L)'
;MQGTENTNEWINWIEEAIDKEHLKFYEYKEFDNIQPIGTGGFGNVYRANWKNSKKQFALKSFFSLNSFTMKEIVRELKIQREVDFHDNIIRCYGITKLESEYHNNYQLVLEYADGGTLRSYLEENFNNLTWNDKYNMAYQLSCAVSCLHDEKIVHRDLHSCNILVRNNIIKLADFGLSKRIGASSNFQSKLFGIIPYVDPKSFRRQRNNNDQSTQMYSLNEKSDVYSVGILLWELSSGRPPFYTEGEHYDIGLALEITQGLRETIVPDTPDEYVKIYTKCWDGEPDNRPTIYQVIDWLNGIFSKTDSIEENYQLSNKEPNEASLSTNNSELQGELSQLIQNFDKMDTNEINSMAISSEQKTLSTEKGFSIIVDKIYDFISKILSKGIEWKLVNEKVTEYFNDQNLNLQEIYNWLLINQNNNANPIFLLGYFNYHGIVTSLNYEKAFNLFINASEQNHLLAQHFIGYCYQDGNGTMKNEKLGLKYFEKVANQNLSYSQLTLGYCYKCGIGMKDLKKAFYWYEKAANNGNILALNNLGNCYRNGNGVEKDYNKAFELFKQSAEGGYSRGIMMLGYCYNYGIGTKIDIQKAIELYQIAANLGHDVAQYNLGNMYKNGDGIAKDIDKAIHWYKKAAEQGYQNAQNKLEILQNNQ
;
A
#
# COMPACT_ATOMS: atom_id res chain seq x y z
N MET A 1 -19.82 7.95 20.84
CA MET A 1 -18.73 7.70 21.81
C MET A 1 -18.64 6.20 22.02
N GLN A 2 -17.70 5.53 21.37
CA GLN A 2 -17.02 4.30 21.83
C GLN A 2 -16.06 3.88 20.71
N GLY A 3 -14.78 3.75 21.06
CA GLY A 3 -13.63 3.58 20.15
C GLY A 3 -12.32 4.15 20.73
N THR A 4 -12.41 5.02 21.75
CA THR A 4 -11.27 5.56 22.51
C THR A 4 -10.84 4.70 23.71
N GLU A 5 -11.58 3.64 24.07
CA GLU A 5 -11.31 2.89 25.31
C GLU A 5 -10.02 2.04 25.25
N ASN A 6 -9.66 1.42 24.12
CA ASN A 6 -8.51 0.49 24.06
C ASN A 6 -7.13 1.11 23.80
N THR A 7 -7.03 2.26 23.11
CA THR A 7 -5.70 2.92 22.92
C THR A 7 -5.18 3.47 24.25
N ASN A 8 -6.11 3.94 25.10
CA ASN A 8 -5.78 4.42 26.43
C ASN A 8 -5.20 3.30 27.29
N GLU A 9 -5.66 2.06 27.16
CA GLU A 9 -5.12 0.94 27.94
C GLU A 9 -3.64 0.65 27.66
N TRP A 10 -3.24 0.57 26.37
CA TRP A 10 -1.83 0.33 26.01
C TRP A 10 -0.91 1.49 26.36
N ILE A 11 -1.40 2.72 26.22
CA ILE A 11 -0.67 3.92 26.65
C ILE A 11 -0.49 3.89 28.17
N ASN A 12 -1.56 3.61 28.91
CA ASN A 12 -1.50 3.49 30.37
C ASN A 12 -0.53 2.40 30.80
N TRP A 13 -0.47 1.27 30.08
CA TRP A 13 0.51 0.22 30.36
C TRP A 13 1.95 0.71 30.22
N ILE A 14 2.26 1.47 29.16
CA ILE A 14 3.60 2.02 28.94
C ILE A 14 3.94 3.07 30.01
N GLU A 15 3.04 4.00 30.27
CA GLU A 15 3.23 5.05 31.28
C GLU A 15 3.37 4.42 32.69
N GLU A 16 2.54 3.43 33.04
CA GLU A 16 2.68 2.69 34.30
C GLU A 16 4.01 1.93 34.38
N ALA A 17 4.48 1.34 33.28
CA ALA A 17 5.78 0.67 33.23
C ALA A 17 6.94 1.66 33.38
N ILE A 18 6.80 2.90 32.90
CA ILE A 18 7.77 3.98 33.12
C ILE A 18 7.74 4.43 34.57
N ASP A 19 6.54 4.71 35.12
CA ASP A 19 6.35 5.20 36.49
C ASP A 19 6.85 4.20 37.55
N LYS A 20 6.70 2.90 37.28
CA LYS A 20 7.21 1.81 38.13
C LYS A 20 8.68 1.45 37.86
N GLU A 21 9.38 2.22 37.03
CA GLU A 21 10.78 2.02 36.66
C GLU A 21 11.08 0.67 35.98
N HIS A 22 10.05 0.00 35.45
CA HIS A 22 10.20 -1.24 34.68
C HIS A 22 10.67 -1.01 33.25
N LEU A 23 10.42 0.19 32.71
CA LEU A 23 10.82 0.62 31.39
C LEU A 23 11.55 1.96 31.50
N LYS A 24 12.83 1.98 31.14
CA LYS A 24 13.61 3.21 31.20
C LYS A 24 13.10 4.22 30.16
N PHE A 25 12.76 5.42 30.61
CA PHE A 25 12.43 6.53 29.75
C PHE A 25 13.68 7.37 29.42
N TYR A 26 13.86 7.67 28.14
CA TYR A 26 14.93 8.54 27.63
C TYR A 26 14.33 9.86 27.17
N GLU A 27 14.81 10.97 27.71
CA GLU A 27 14.44 12.32 27.27
C GLU A 27 14.85 12.55 25.81
N TYR A 28 13.87 12.78 24.92
CA TYR A 28 14.16 12.85 23.48
C TYR A 28 15.16 13.95 23.11
N LYS A 29 15.10 15.10 23.80
CA LYS A 29 16.00 16.25 23.63
C LYS A 29 17.47 15.96 23.89
N GLU A 30 17.79 14.85 24.56
CA GLU A 30 19.15 14.41 24.82
C GLU A 30 19.73 13.57 23.67
N PHE A 31 18.94 13.30 22.62
CA PHE A 31 19.45 12.73 21.37
C PHE A 31 19.86 13.84 20.39
N ASP A 32 21.07 13.74 19.84
CA ASP A 32 21.55 14.62 18.76
C ASP A 32 21.99 13.82 17.52
N ASN A 33 22.24 14.53 16.43
CA ASN A 33 22.71 13.94 15.16
C ASN A 33 21.84 12.77 14.66
N ILE A 34 20.52 12.96 14.73
CA ILE A 34 19.51 11.96 14.36
C ILE A 34 19.50 11.82 12.83
N GLN A 35 19.82 10.62 12.34
CA GLN A 35 19.91 10.32 10.90
C GLN A 35 19.08 9.07 10.57
N PRO A 36 18.25 9.10 9.51
CA PRO A 36 17.54 7.90 9.08
C PRO A 36 18.54 6.84 8.61
N ILE A 37 18.41 5.61 9.10
CA ILE A 37 19.29 4.48 8.74
C ILE A 37 18.53 3.28 8.20
N GLY A 38 17.21 3.24 8.33
CA GLY A 38 16.41 2.15 7.81
C GLY A 38 14.92 2.42 7.91
N THR A 39 14.16 1.70 7.11
CA THR A 39 12.70 1.74 7.11
C THR A 39 12.21 0.30 7.11
N GLY A 40 11.54 -0.10 8.19
CA GLY A 40 10.95 -1.43 8.33
C GLY A 40 9.45 -1.41 8.04
N GLY A 41 8.80 -2.57 8.13
CA GLY A 41 7.37 -2.68 7.87
C GLY A 41 6.48 -1.90 8.87
N PHE A 42 6.98 -1.59 10.07
CA PHE A 42 6.20 -0.98 11.14
C PHE A 42 6.62 0.45 11.49
N GLY A 43 7.74 0.93 10.95
CA GLY A 43 8.20 2.31 11.12
C GLY A 43 9.63 2.55 10.64
N ASN A 44 10.15 3.74 10.96
CA ASN A 44 11.52 4.14 10.59
C ASN A 44 12.49 3.89 11.74
N VAL A 45 13.74 3.60 11.40
CA VAL A 45 14.85 3.49 12.34
C VAL A 45 15.83 4.63 12.07
N TYR A 46 16.20 5.34 13.13
CA TYR A 46 17.15 6.43 13.10
C TYR A 46 18.37 6.09 13.94
N ARG A 47 19.58 6.42 13.47
CA ARG A 47 20.75 6.49 14.35
C ARG A 47 20.71 7.81 15.09
N ALA A 48 20.94 7.79 16.40
CA ALA A 48 21.10 8.97 17.22
C ALA A 48 22.31 8.84 18.13
N ASN A 49 22.95 9.97 18.43
CA ASN A 49 23.98 10.05 19.46
C ASN A 49 23.33 10.50 20.76
N TRP A 50 23.79 9.99 21.90
CA TRP A 50 23.44 10.56 23.19
C TRP A 50 24.30 11.78 23.49
N LYS A 51 23.67 12.90 23.84
CA LYS A 51 24.32 14.20 24.05
C LYS A 51 25.49 14.08 25.02
N ASN A 52 26.59 14.75 24.68
CA ASN A 52 27.85 14.74 25.44
C ASN A 52 28.44 13.33 25.66
N SER A 53 28.02 12.33 24.88
CA SER A 53 28.54 10.97 24.90
C SER A 53 28.95 10.54 23.49
N LYS A 54 29.89 9.59 23.40
CA LYS A 54 30.21 8.91 22.14
C LYS A 54 29.26 7.73 21.85
N LYS A 55 28.30 7.47 22.75
CA LYS A 55 27.39 6.32 22.65
C LYS A 55 26.29 6.59 21.62
N GLN A 56 26.13 5.63 20.70
CA GLN A 56 25.14 5.64 19.65
C GLN A 56 23.98 4.70 19.97
N PHE A 57 22.79 5.09 19.52
CA PHE A 57 21.53 4.37 19.70
C PHE A 57 20.78 4.28 18.38
N ALA A 58 19.96 3.25 18.24
CA ALA A 58 18.96 3.16 17.20
C ALA A 58 17.59 3.53 17.78
N LEU A 59 16.91 4.51 17.20
CA LEU A 59 15.57 4.92 17.58
C LEU A 59 14.57 4.33 16.58
N LYS A 60 13.80 3.33 17.00
CA LYS A 60 12.74 2.72 16.19
C LYS A 60 11.44 3.48 16.43
N SER A 61 11.04 4.26 15.45
CA SER A 61 9.72 4.91 15.38
C SER A 61 8.67 3.98 14.79
N PHE A 62 7.40 4.37 14.85
CA PHE A 62 6.28 3.61 14.30
C PHE A 62 5.41 4.52 13.42
N PHE A 63 4.97 4.03 12.25
CA PHE A 63 4.26 4.87 11.25
C PHE A 63 2.93 5.45 11.76
N SER A 64 2.23 4.76 12.65
CA SER A 64 0.98 5.25 13.24
C SER A 64 0.73 4.72 14.65
N LEU A 65 0.69 5.57 15.68
CA LEU A 65 0.18 5.16 17.00
C LEU A 65 -1.36 5.05 17.00
N ASN A 66 -1.88 3.90 16.60
CA ASN A 66 -3.27 3.47 16.80
C ASN A 66 -3.30 2.32 17.82
N SER A 67 -4.48 1.86 18.25
CA SER A 67 -4.60 0.79 19.25
C SER A 67 -3.87 -0.49 18.86
N PHE A 68 -3.81 -0.82 17.56
CA PHE A 68 -3.07 -1.97 17.04
C PHE A 68 -1.55 -1.79 17.16
N THR A 69 -1.00 -0.65 16.73
CA THR A 69 0.44 -0.38 16.83
C THR A 69 0.89 -0.25 18.28
N MET A 70 0.09 0.34 19.17
CA MET A 70 0.41 0.37 20.61
C MET A 70 0.48 -1.04 21.19
N LYS A 71 -0.44 -1.93 20.79
CA LYS A 71 -0.43 -3.34 21.17
C LYS A 71 0.84 -4.05 20.67
N GLU A 72 1.27 -3.79 19.44
CA GLU A 72 2.52 -4.36 18.91
C GLU A 72 3.77 -3.80 19.61
N ILE A 73 3.81 -2.50 19.95
CA ILE A 73 4.90 -1.91 20.76
C ILE A 73 4.99 -2.61 22.12
N VAL A 74 3.87 -2.75 22.83
CA VAL A 74 3.82 -3.42 24.13
C VAL A 74 4.23 -4.89 24.00
N ARG A 75 3.85 -5.58 22.93
CA ARG A 75 4.29 -6.96 22.66
C ARG A 75 5.79 -7.05 22.40
N GLU A 76 6.33 -6.20 21.55
CA GLU A 76 7.77 -6.15 21.25
C GLU A 76 8.57 -5.87 22.52
N LEU A 77 8.12 -4.92 23.36
CA LEU A 77 8.73 -4.63 24.66
C LEU A 77 8.69 -5.82 25.63
N LYS A 78 7.56 -6.54 25.69
CA LYS A 78 7.43 -7.74 26.55
C LYS A 78 8.38 -8.84 26.11
N ILE A 79 8.41 -9.15 24.81
CA ILE A 79 9.32 -10.15 24.24
C ILE A 79 10.77 -9.74 24.49
N GLN A 80 11.13 -8.49 24.19
CA GLN A 80 12.48 -7.98 24.44
C GLN A 80 12.94 -8.22 25.87
N ARG A 81 12.10 -7.94 26.88
CA ARG A 81 12.44 -8.17 28.29
C ARG A 81 12.62 -9.64 28.67
N GLU A 82 12.06 -10.56 27.91
CA GLU A 82 12.23 -12.00 28.14
C GLU A 82 13.56 -12.50 27.59
N VAL A 83 14.14 -11.82 26.59
CA VAL A 83 15.27 -12.35 25.81
C VAL A 83 16.48 -11.40 25.73
N ASP A 84 16.39 -10.18 26.29
CA ASP A 84 17.45 -9.16 26.25
C ASP A 84 18.74 -9.53 26.97
N PHE A 85 18.74 -10.64 27.71
CA PHE A 85 19.91 -11.20 28.35
C PHE A 85 20.87 -11.88 27.36
N HIS A 86 20.41 -12.24 26.15
CA HIS A 86 21.21 -12.97 25.18
C HIS A 86 22.05 -12.02 24.31
N ASP A 87 23.36 -12.26 24.25
CA ASP A 87 24.32 -11.37 23.56
C ASP A 87 24.05 -11.23 22.06
N ASN A 88 23.44 -12.23 21.42
CA ASN A 88 23.07 -12.19 20.00
C ASN A 88 21.68 -11.60 19.72
N ILE A 89 21.06 -10.92 20.66
CA ILE A 89 19.79 -10.19 20.46
C ILE A 89 20.06 -8.68 20.57
N ILE A 90 19.40 -7.88 19.74
CA ILE A 90 19.44 -6.42 19.85
C ILE A 90 18.82 -6.00 21.16
N ARG A 91 19.64 -5.37 22.01
CA ARG A 91 19.18 -4.89 23.31
C ARG A 91 18.21 -3.73 23.16
N CYS A 92 17.05 -3.86 23.80
CA CYS A 92 16.16 -2.72 24.04
C CYS A 92 16.57 -2.02 25.33
N TYR A 93 17.03 -0.77 25.24
CA TYR A 93 17.41 0.01 26.41
C TYR A 93 16.23 0.69 27.09
N GLY A 94 15.14 0.91 26.36
CA GLY A 94 13.97 1.59 26.88
C GLY A 94 13.15 2.26 25.78
N ILE A 95 12.45 3.33 26.17
CA ILE A 95 11.56 4.08 25.28
C ILE A 95 11.88 5.57 25.38
N THR A 96 11.70 6.29 24.29
CA THR A 96 11.70 7.75 24.28
C THR A 96 10.40 8.25 23.69
N LYS A 97 10.08 9.50 23.96
CA LYS A 97 8.87 10.15 23.49
C LYS A 97 9.26 11.48 22.89
N LEU A 98 9.05 11.60 21.59
CA LEU A 98 9.16 12.88 20.92
C LEU A 98 7.94 13.72 21.34
N GLU A 99 8.15 14.65 22.27
CA GLU A 99 7.15 15.62 22.66
C GLU A 99 6.99 16.65 21.54
N SER A 100 5.78 16.68 20.97
CA SER A 100 5.32 17.75 20.10
C SER A 100 4.06 18.34 20.72
N GLU A 101 3.76 19.60 20.44
CA GLU A 101 2.58 20.32 20.96
C GLU A 101 1.23 19.62 20.68
N TYR A 102 1.20 18.57 19.85
CA TYR A 102 -0.03 17.93 19.38
C TYR A 102 -0.07 16.40 19.54
N HIS A 103 1.06 15.69 19.69
CA HIS A 103 1.07 14.23 19.91
C HIS A 103 2.29 13.72 20.68
N ASN A 104 2.05 12.65 21.45
CA ASN A 104 3.04 11.79 22.10
C ASN A 104 3.49 10.71 21.11
N ASN A 105 4.72 10.78 20.58
CA ASN A 105 5.25 9.75 19.68
C ASN A 105 6.31 8.89 20.38
N TYR A 106 5.91 7.71 20.87
CA TYR A 106 6.85 6.73 21.43
C TYR A 106 7.77 6.13 20.37
N GLN A 107 9.03 5.95 20.74
CA GLN A 107 10.04 5.25 19.95
C GLN A 107 10.82 4.30 20.86
N LEU A 108 11.18 3.12 20.36
CA LEU A 108 12.07 2.22 21.09
C LEU A 108 13.52 2.73 20.99
N VAL A 109 14.22 2.74 22.11
CA VAL A 109 15.65 3.05 22.20
C VAL A 109 16.40 1.73 22.19
N LEU A 110 17.06 1.42 21.09
CA LEU A 110 17.69 0.13 20.82
C LEU A 110 19.21 0.26 20.71
N GLU A 111 19.89 -0.87 20.86
CA GLU A 111 21.30 -1.05 20.50
C GLU A 111 21.54 -0.68 19.03
N TYR A 112 22.53 0.19 18.79
CA TYR A 112 22.97 0.52 17.45
C TYR A 112 23.96 -0.54 16.95
N ALA A 113 23.63 -1.17 15.83
CA ALA A 113 24.49 -2.09 15.10
C ALA A 113 25.15 -1.36 13.94
N ASP A 114 26.46 -1.16 14.04
CA ASP A 114 27.25 -0.34 13.12
C ASP A 114 27.51 -1.01 11.77
N GLY A 115 27.48 -2.35 11.70
CA GLY A 115 27.55 -3.12 10.47
C GLY A 115 26.24 -3.18 9.68
N GLY A 116 25.16 -2.56 10.18
CA GLY A 116 23.87 -2.54 9.51
C GLY A 116 23.17 -3.90 9.49
N THR A 117 22.35 -4.14 8.48
CA THR A 117 21.68 -5.44 8.27
C THR A 117 22.66 -6.47 7.73
N LEU A 118 22.40 -7.76 7.97
CA LEU A 118 23.22 -8.85 7.44
C LEU A 118 23.29 -8.80 5.91
N ARG A 119 22.19 -8.40 5.25
CA ARG A 119 22.16 -8.24 3.79
C ARG A 119 23.21 -7.23 3.30
N SER A 120 23.13 -6.00 3.80
CA SER A 120 24.08 -4.94 3.44
C SER A 120 25.51 -5.28 3.88
N TYR A 121 25.65 -5.91 5.05
CA TYR A 121 26.95 -6.34 5.56
C TYR A 121 27.63 -7.34 4.63
N LEU A 122 26.89 -8.33 4.11
CA LEU A 122 27.41 -9.29 3.15
C LEU A 122 27.74 -8.64 1.81
N GLU A 123 26.90 -7.74 1.30
CA GLU A 123 27.17 -6.99 0.06
C GLU A 123 28.53 -6.26 0.11
N GLU A 124 28.88 -5.68 1.26
CA GLU A 124 30.12 -4.92 1.43
C GLU A 124 31.32 -5.77 1.87
N ASN A 125 31.11 -6.81 2.69
CA ASN A 125 32.20 -7.49 3.40
C ASN A 125 32.37 -8.97 3.04
N PHE A 126 31.52 -9.56 2.18
CA PHE A 126 31.53 -11.00 1.95
C PHE A 126 32.90 -11.57 1.53
N ASN A 127 33.64 -10.85 0.69
CA ASN A 127 34.97 -11.28 0.23
C ASN A 127 36.03 -11.27 1.35
N ASN A 128 35.78 -10.57 2.46
CA ASN A 128 36.66 -10.50 3.61
C ASN A 128 36.31 -11.55 4.68
N LEU A 129 35.18 -12.25 4.55
CA LEU A 129 34.72 -13.25 5.52
C LEU A 129 35.34 -14.61 5.21
N THR A 130 36.10 -15.14 6.16
CA THR A 130 36.56 -16.53 6.12
C THR A 130 35.40 -17.48 6.41
N TRP A 131 35.60 -18.77 6.14
CA TRP A 131 34.63 -19.78 6.55
C TRP A 131 34.43 -19.82 8.07
N ASN A 132 35.50 -19.59 8.85
CA ASN A 132 35.39 -19.51 10.30
C ASN A 132 34.46 -18.37 10.74
N ASP A 133 34.55 -17.21 10.10
CA ASP A 133 33.64 -16.09 10.36
C ASP A 133 32.20 -16.45 10.02
N LYS A 134 31.97 -17.07 8.85
CA LYS A 134 30.63 -17.51 8.40
C LYS A 134 30.02 -18.55 9.35
N TYR A 135 30.83 -19.52 9.81
CA TYR A 135 30.40 -20.49 10.82
C TYR A 135 30.03 -19.81 12.14
N ASN A 136 30.83 -18.84 12.59
CA ASN A 136 30.58 -18.12 13.83
C ASN A 136 29.28 -17.32 13.74
N MET A 137 29.05 -16.65 12.62
CA MET A 137 27.79 -15.94 12.37
C MET A 137 26.58 -16.88 12.33
N ALA A 138 26.69 -18.03 11.64
CA ALA A 138 25.63 -19.03 11.60
C ALA A 138 25.33 -19.62 13.00
N TYR A 139 26.37 -19.85 13.79
CA TYR A 139 26.26 -20.34 15.16
C TYR A 139 25.55 -19.32 16.06
N GLN A 140 26.01 -18.07 16.05
CA GLN A 140 25.42 -16.97 16.81
C GLN A 140 23.95 -16.73 16.45
N LEU A 141 23.61 -16.77 15.15
CA LEU A 141 22.22 -16.69 14.70
C LEU A 141 21.39 -17.85 15.27
N SER A 142 21.92 -19.07 15.22
CA SER A 142 21.21 -20.25 15.72
C SER A 142 20.99 -20.19 17.23
N CYS A 143 21.98 -19.71 18.00
CA CYS A 143 21.86 -19.45 19.44
C CYS A 143 20.82 -18.37 19.76
N ALA A 144 20.76 -17.28 18.98
CA ALA A 144 19.73 -16.26 19.15
C ALA A 144 18.32 -16.85 18.96
N VAL A 145 18.14 -17.69 17.94
CA VAL A 145 16.84 -18.36 17.67
C VAL A 145 16.52 -19.40 18.74
N SER A 146 17.50 -20.16 19.24
CA SER A 146 17.25 -21.11 20.34
C SER A 146 16.82 -20.40 21.63
N CYS A 147 17.40 -19.24 21.94
CA CYS A 147 16.96 -18.41 23.06
C CYS A 147 15.46 -18.05 22.97
N LEU A 148 14.97 -17.73 21.77
CA LEU A 148 13.53 -17.51 21.58
C LEU A 148 12.71 -18.80 21.82
N HIS A 149 13.18 -19.93 21.31
CA HIS A 149 12.48 -21.21 21.42
C HIS A 149 12.45 -21.72 22.88
N ASP A 150 13.50 -21.49 23.66
CA ASP A 150 13.54 -21.78 25.11
C ASP A 150 12.40 -21.05 25.86
N GLU A 151 12.15 -19.78 25.48
CA GLU A 151 11.04 -18.97 26.02
C GLU A 151 9.69 -19.23 25.32
N LYS A 152 9.62 -20.25 24.45
CA LYS A 152 8.41 -20.65 23.69
C LYS A 152 7.90 -19.53 22.77
N ILE A 153 8.82 -18.75 22.20
CA ILE A 153 8.56 -17.65 21.26
C ILE A 153 8.96 -18.11 19.86
N VAL A 154 8.07 -17.91 18.89
CA VAL A 154 8.35 -18.14 17.46
C VAL A 154 8.50 -16.78 16.79
N HIS A 155 9.61 -16.56 16.08
CA HIS A 155 9.94 -15.28 15.47
C HIS A 155 9.02 -14.93 14.30
N ARG A 156 8.81 -15.89 13.39
CA ARG A 156 7.89 -15.85 12.21
C ARG A 156 8.29 -14.92 11.07
N ASP A 157 9.30 -14.08 11.25
CA ASP A 157 9.77 -13.12 10.26
C ASP A 157 11.31 -13.04 10.17
N LEU A 158 11.97 -14.20 10.18
CA LEU A 158 13.43 -14.27 10.07
C LEU A 158 13.87 -14.08 8.61
N HIS A 159 14.65 -13.03 8.34
CA HIS A 159 15.29 -12.76 7.05
C HIS A 159 16.49 -11.82 7.25
N SER A 160 17.36 -11.68 6.24
CA SER A 160 18.64 -10.97 6.42
C SER A 160 18.52 -9.49 6.77
N CYS A 161 17.40 -8.84 6.46
CA CYS A 161 17.15 -7.47 6.92
C CYS A 161 16.77 -7.35 8.43
N ASN A 162 16.34 -8.44 9.08
CA ASN A 162 16.03 -8.49 10.52
C ASN A 162 17.20 -9.03 11.35
N ILE A 163 18.29 -9.47 10.69
CA ILE A 163 19.55 -9.81 11.34
C ILE A 163 20.49 -8.62 11.19
N LEU A 164 21.03 -8.11 12.28
CA LEU A 164 22.00 -7.02 12.27
C LEU A 164 23.41 -7.52 12.59
N VAL A 165 24.42 -6.75 12.22
CA VAL A 165 25.83 -7.04 12.53
C VAL A 165 26.42 -5.89 13.32
N ARG A 166 27.02 -6.20 14.46
CA ARG A 166 27.74 -5.22 15.30
C ARG A 166 29.10 -5.76 15.66
N ASN A 167 30.18 -5.09 15.26
CA ASN A 167 31.56 -5.59 15.44
C ASN A 167 31.73 -7.08 15.06
N ASN A 168 31.21 -7.49 13.89
CA ASN A 168 31.19 -8.87 13.40
C ASN A 168 30.37 -9.87 14.25
N ILE A 169 29.56 -9.39 15.19
CA ILE A 169 28.66 -10.22 16.01
C ILE A 169 27.24 -10.09 15.46
N ILE A 170 26.55 -11.23 15.30
CA ILE A 170 25.15 -11.29 14.93
C ILE A 170 24.26 -10.75 16.05
N LYS A 171 23.28 -9.94 15.67
CA LYS A 171 22.27 -9.37 16.52
C LYS A 171 20.89 -9.53 15.89
N LEU A 172 20.07 -10.43 16.42
CA LEU A 172 18.68 -10.64 16.00
C LEU A 172 17.81 -9.46 16.44
N ALA A 173 16.99 -8.93 15.53
CA ALA A 173 16.14 -7.77 15.74
C ALA A 173 14.72 -7.98 15.18
N ASP A 174 13.83 -7.03 15.50
CA ASP A 174 12.44 -6.91 15.03
C ASP A 174 11.47 -8.04 15.43
N PHE A 175 10.94 -7.95 16.65
CA PHE A 175 9.99 -8.92 17.19
C PHE A 175 8.51 -8.58 16.90
N GLY A 176 8.24 -7.67 15.95
CA GLY A 176 6.88 -7.16 15.68
C GLY A 176 5.87 -8.21 15.21
N LEU A 177 6.32 -9.36 14.70
CA LEU A 177 5.47 -10.50 14.30
C LEU A 177 5.63 -11.73 15.20
N SER A 178 6.51 -11.66 16.20
CA SER A 178 6.80 -12.77 17.11
C SER A 178 5.62 -13.05 18.04
N LYS A 179 5.40 -14.33 18.34
CA LYS A 179 4.32 -14.75 19.26
C LYS A 179 4.72 -15.96 20.10
N ARG A 180 4.14 -16.03 21.30
CA ARG A 180 4.15 -17.23 22.13
C ARG A 180 3.37 -18.38 21.46
N ILE A 181 3.86 -19.59 21.64
CA ILE A 181 3.22 -20.81 21.14
C ILE A 181 1.80 -20.94 21.72
N GLY A 182 0.81 -21.19 20.84
CA GLY A 182 -0.61 -21.33 21.22
C GLY A 182 -1.48 -20.07 21.01
N ALA A 183 -0.89 -18.90 20.74
CA ALA A 183 -1.64 -17.68 20.42
C ALA A 183 -2.22 -17.71 18.99
N SER A 184 -3.49 -17.31 18.82
CA SER A 184 -4.19 -17.33 17.52
C SER A 184 -3.49 -16.50 16.42
N SER A 185 -3.49 -17.03 15.20
CA SER A 185 -2.72 -16.51 14.06
C SER A 185 -3.62 -15.89 13.00
N ASN A 186 -3.35 -14.63 12.64
CA ASN A 186 -3.77 -14.01 11.37
C ASN A 186 -2.49 -13.51 10.69
N PHE A 187 -1.77 -14.41 10.02
CA PHE A 187 -0.58 -14.06 9.25
C PHE A 187 -1.02 -13.80 7.80
N GLN A 188 -1.29 -12.54 7.44
CA GLN A 188 -1.81 -12.24 6.10
C GLN A 188 -1.32 -10.93 5.47
N SER A 189 -0.36 -10.21 6.06
CA SER A 189 0.15 -8.96 5.49
C SER A 189 1.67 -8.94 5.44
N LYS A 190 2.23 -8.89 4.21
CA LYS A 190 3.66 -8.74 3.82
C LYS A 190 4.45 -10.02 3.48
N LEU A 191 3.99 -10.76 2.47
CA LEU A 191 4.77 -11.88 1.91
C LEU A 191 5.78 -11.42 0.83
N PHE A 192 5.48 -10.35 0.09
CA PHE A 192 6.32 -9.89 -1.01
C PHE A 192 7.58 -9.18 -0.49
N GLY A 193 8.74 -9.75 -0.81
CA GLY A 193 10.07 -9.28 -0.34
C GLY A 193 10.82 -10.27 0.57
N ILE A 194 10.10 -11.22 1.18
CA ILE A 194 10.69 -12.23 2.08
C ILE A 194 10.29 -13.67 1.70
N ILE A 195 9.62 -13.86 0.56
CA ILE A 195 9.10 -15.16 0.08
C ILE A 195 10.07 -16.33 0.29
N PRO A 196 11.38 -16.22 -0.06
CA PRO A 196 12.31 -17.34 0.10
C PRO A 196 12.50 -17.82 1.53
N TYR A 197 12.37 -16.93 2.51
CA TYR A 197 12.58 -17.21 3.94
C TYR A 197 11.34 -17.77 4.62
N VAL A 198 10.17 -17.73 3.96
CA VAL A 198 8.89 -18.14 4.54
C VAL A 198 8.68 -19.64 4.37
N ASP A 199 8.22 -20.30 5.45
CA ASP A 199 7.91 -21.73 5.45
C ASP A 199 6.96 -22.11 4.29
N PRO A 200 7.35 -23.01 3.38
CA PRO A 200 6.55 -23.37 2.21
C PRO A 200 5.17 -23.93 2.57
N LYS A 201 5.01 -24.55 3.75
CA LYS A 201 3.70 -25.04 4.20
C LYS A 201 2.69 -23.93 4.47
N SER A 202 3.15 -22.72 4.82
CA SER A 202 2.27 -21.58 5.07
C SER A 202 1.50 -21.12 3.83
N PHE A 203 2.01 -21.42 2.62
CA PHE A 203 1.33 -21.10 1.36
C PHE A 203 0.19 -22.08 1.03
N ARG A 204 0.13 -23.26 1.66
CA ARG A 204 -0.89 -24.29 1.36
C ARG A 204 -2.17 -24.04 2.14
N ARG A 205 -3.30 -23.89 1.43
CA ARG A 205 -4.63 -23.88 2.05
C ARG A 205 -5.11 -25.32 2.25
N GLN A 206 -5.32 -25.76 3.49
CA GLN A 206 -6.08 -26.99 3.75
C GLN A 206 -7.58 -26.69 3.69
N ARG A 207 -8.26 -27.32 2.73
CA ARG A 207 -9.73 -27.37 2.68
C ARG A 207 -10.15 -28.71 3.27
N ASN A 208 -10.87 -28.70 4.39
CA ASN A 208 -11.54 -29.89 4.89
C ASN A 208 -12.86 -30.07 4.13
N ASN A 209 -13.11 -31.28 3.62
CA ASN A 209 -14.29 -31.57 2.80
C ASN A 209 -15.62 -31.53 3.58
N ASN A 210 -15.59 -31.36 4.91
CA ASN A 210 -16.77 -31.45 5.77
C ASN A 210 -17.09 -30.16 6.54
N ASP A 211 -16.31 -29.08 6.42
CA ASP A 211 -16.61 -27.80 7.04
C ASP A 211 -16.10 -26.63 6.20
N GLN A 212 -16.90 -25.56 6.09
CA GLN A 212 -16.54 -24.31 5.41
C GLN A 212 -15.43 -23.51 6.12
N SER A 213 -14.76 -24.08 7.13
CA SER A 213 -13.62 -23.46 7.81
C SER A 213 -12.31 -23.80 7.09
N THR A 214 -11.63 -22.78 6.56
CA THR A 214 -10.26 -22.92 6.04
C THR A 214 -9.30 -22.96 7.22
N GLN A 215 -8.72 -24.13 7.54
CA GLN A 215 -7.70 -24.21 8.59
C GLN A 215 -6.36 -23.80 7.98
N MET A 216 -5.83 -22.64 8.42
CA MET A 216 -4.52 -22.16 7.99
C MET A 216 -3.41 -22.83 8.81
N TYR A 217 -2.30 -23.18 8.16
CA TYR A 217 -1.10 -23.67 8.84
C TYR A 217 -0.59 -22.58 9.80
N SER A 218 -0.43 -22.93 11.08
CA SER A 218 0.14 -22.02 12.08
C SER A 218 1.65 -22.18 12.08
N LEU A 219 2.37 -21.09 11.78
CA LEU A 219 3.82 -21.02 11.89
C LEU A 219 4.28 -21.43 13.30
N ASN A 220 5.34 -22.23 13.36
CA ASN A 220 5.89 -22.80 14.58
C ASN A 220 7.43 -22.73 14.57
N GLU A 221 8.08 -23.31 15.57
CA GLU A 221 9.56 -23.33 15.67
C GLU A 221 10.24 -23.90 14.41
N LYS A 222 9.64 -24.90 13.76
CA LYS A 222 10.17 -25.48 12.52
C LYS A 222 10.08 -24.51 11.34
N SER A 223 9.16 -23.54 11.38
CA SER A 223 9.10 -22.45 10.41
C SER A 223 10.28 -21.50 10.57
N ASP A 224 10.69 -21.17 11.81
CA ASP A 224 11.91 -20.39 12.05
C ASP A 224 13.16 -21.14 11.60
N VAL A 225 13.23 -22.46 11.86
CA VAL A 225 14.34 -23.31 11.39
C VAL A 225 14.46 -23.31 9.85
N TYR A 226 13.35 -23.25 9.13
CA TYR A 226 13.37 -23.10 7.66
C TYR A 226 14.05 -21.79 7.25
N SER A 227 13.65 -20.67 7.87
CA SER A 227 14.24 -19.36 7.62
C SER A 227 15.73 -19.31 7.97
N VAL A 228 16.15 -19.95 9.08
CA VAL A 228 17.56 -20.13 9.45
C VAL A 228 18.31 -20.87 8.35
N GLY A 229 17.75 -21.95 7.77
CA GLY A 229 18.36 -22.64 6.63
C GLY A 229 18.63 -21.72 5.44
N ILE A 230 17.68 -20.86 5.10
CA ILE A 230 17.83 -19.89 4.00
C ILE A 230 18.90 -18.83 4.33
N LEU A 231 18.94 -18.35 5.59
CA LEU A 231 19.96 -17.41 6.07
C LEU A 231 21.37 -18.02 6.07
N LEU A 232 21.52 -19.29 6.43
CA LEU A 232 22.79 -20.01 6.35
C LEU A 232 23.25 -20.15 4.90
N TRP A 233 22.32 -20.40 3.96
CA TRP A 233 22.64 -20.37 2.53
C TRP A 233 23.08 -18.97 2.07
N GLU A 234 22.40 -17.91 2.50
CA GLU A 234 22.78 -16.52 2.18
C GLU A 234 24.16 -16.15 2.73
N LEU A 235 24.52 -16.61 3.94
CA LEU A 235 25.88 -16.50 4.49
C LEU A 235 26.92 -17.21 3.61
N SER A 236 26.55 -18.34 2.98
CA SER A 236 27.46 -19.07 2.08
C SER A 236 27.60 -18.38 0.73
N SER A 237 26.53 -17.79 0.20
CA SER A 237 26.45 -17.25 -1.16
C SER A 237 26.84 -15.78 -1.25
N GLY A 238 26.69 -15.01 -0.16
CA GLY A 238 26.90 -13.57 -0.13
C GLY A 238 25.83 -12.77 -0.87
N ARG A 239 24.75 -13.41 -1.31
CA ARG A 239 23.68 -12.79 -2.10
C ARG A 239 22.29 -13.20 -1.61
N PRO A 240 21.26 -12.36 -1.82
CA PRO A 240 19.90 -12.75 -1.45
C PRO A 240 19.42 -13.98 -2.24
N PRO A 241 18.59 -14.86 -1.63
CA PRO A 241 18.09 -16.08 -2.25
C PRO A 241 17.15 -15.78 -3.44
N PHE A 242 17.27 -16.53 -4.52
CA PHE A 242 16.53 -16.38 -5.78
C PHE A 242 16.60 -14.97 -6.37
N TYR A 243 17.66 -14.21 -6.07
CA TYR A 243 17.79 -12.85 -6.56
C TYR A 243 18.21 -12.84 -8.03
N THR A 244 17.39 -12.18 -8.85
CA THR A 244 17.73 -11.75 -10.20
C THR A 244 17.68 -10.22 -10.22
N GLU A 245 18.71 -9.58 -10.76
CA GLU A 245 18.77 -8.12 -10.84
C GLU A 245 17.56 -7.56 -11.62
N GLY A 246 16.81 -6.67 -10.98
CA GLY A 246 15.61 -6.05 -11.56
C GLY A 246 14.33 -6.88 -11.46
N GLU A 247 14.34 -8.06 -10.83
CA GLU A 247 13.14 -8.88 -10.59
C GLU A 247 12.74 -8.84 -9.11
N HIS A 248 11.43 -8.71 -8.86
CA HIS A 248 10.86 -8.83 -7.52
C HIS A 248 10.30 -10.24 -7.31
N TYR A 249 10.42 -10.77 -6.09
CA TYR A 249 9.78 -12.04 -5.75
C TYR A 249 8.27 -11.94 -5.97
N ASP A 250 7.73 -12.88 -6.74
CA ASP A 250 6.31 -12.93 -7.08
C ASP A 250 5.62 -14.20 -6.51
N ILE A 251 4.34 -14.33 -6.80
CA ILE A 251 3.55 -15.51 -6.39
C ILE A 251 4.05 -16.77 -7.11
N GLY A 252 4.61 -16.65 -8.31
CA GLY A 252 5.21 -17.75 -9.06
C GLY A 252 6.33 -18.42 -8.26
N LEU A 253 7.26 -17.62 -7.74
CA LEU A 253 8.34 -18.12 -6.90
C LEU A 253 7.82 -18.83 -5.63
N ALA A 254 6.79 -18.29 -4.98
CA ALA A 254 6.17 -18.97 -3.83
C ALA A 254 5.58 -20.35 -4.18
N LEU A 255 4.95 -20.46 -5.36
CA LEU A 255 4.41 -21.73 -5.86
C LEU A 255 5.53 -22.72 -6.19
N GLU A 256 6.60 -22.28 -6.83
CA GLU A 256 7.76 -23.11 -7.17
C GLU A 256 8.45 -23.63 -5.91
N ILE A 257 8.68 -22.77 -4.91
CA ILE A 257 9.23 -23.16 -3.60
C ILE A 257 8.34 -24.20 -2.90
N THR A 258 7.01 -24.03 -2.99
CA THR A 258 6.02 -24.97 -2.46
C THR A 258 6.04 -26.32 -3.19
N GLN A 259 6.46 -26.33 -4.46
CA GLN A 259 6.65 -27.52 -5.30
C GLN A 259 8.04 -28.15 -5.13
N GLY A 260 8.92 -27.55 -4.32
CA GLY A 260 10.24 -28.10 -4.00
C GLY A 260 11.41 -27.36 -4.65
N LEU A 261 11.19 -26.24 -5.33
CA LEU A 261 12.30 -25.39 -5.78
C LEU A 261 13.15 -24.96 -4.59
N ARG A 262 14.46 -25.16 -4.69
CA ARG A 262 15.47 -24.73 -3.74
C ARG A 262 16.63 -24.10 -4.49
N GLU A 263 17.37 -23.27 -3.78
CA GLU A 263 18.60 -22.71 -4.30
C GLU A 263 19.64 -23.78 -4.60
N THR A 264 20.51 -23.50 -5.56
CA THR A 264 21.62 -24.39 -5.90
C THR A 264 22.71 -24.33 -4.82
N ILE A 265 23.45 -25.43 -4.67
CA ILE A 265 24.62 -25.47 -3.78
C ILE A 265 25.65 -24.45 -4.28
N VAL A 266 26.12 -23.59 -3.38
CA VAL A 266 27.15 -22.59 -3.69
C VAL A 266 28.52 -23.29 -3.81
N PRO A 267 29.27 -23.05 -4.90
CA PRO A 267 30.63 -23.58 -5.05
C PRO A 267 31.52 -23.25 -3.85
N ASP A 268 32.47 -24.14 -3.53
CA ASP A 268 33.44 -23.96 -2.45
C ASP A 268 32.85 -23.83 -1.04
N THR A 269 31.57 -24.20 -0.87
CA THR A 269 30.94 -24.34 0.45
C THR A 269 31.23 -25.71 1.06
N PRO A 270 31.76 -25.78 2.30
CA PRO A 270 32.05 -27.04 2.96
C PRO A 270 30.84 -27.98 3.05
N ASP A 271 31.07 -29.26 2.75
CA ASP A 271 30.02 -30.28 2.65
C ASP A 271 29.19 -30.42 3.93
N GLU A 272 29.82 -30.31 5.10
CA GLU A 272 29.12 -30.33 6.39
C GLU A 272 28.15 -29.15 6.51
N TYR A 273 28.54 -27.95 6.10
CA TYR A 273 27.69 -26.77 6.13
C TYR A 273 26.54 -26.87 5.13
N VAL A 274 26.79 -27.40 3.92
CA VAL A 274 25.75 -27.72 2.93
C VAL A 274 24.69 -28.63 3.53
N LYS A 275 25.10 -29.70 4.22
CA LYS A 275 24.16 -30.64 4.86
C LYS A 275 23.29 -29.96 5.91
N ILE A 276 23.84 -29.01 6.67
CA ILE A 276 23.09 -28.28 7.71
C ILE A 276 21.97 -27.45 7.07
N TYR A 277 22.30 -26.51 6.18
CA TYR A 277 21.28 -25.60 5.65
C TYR A 277 20.27 -26.34 4.77
N THR A 278 20.71 -27.36 4.04
CA THR A 278 19.80 -28.15 3.20
C THR A 278 18.82 -28.99 4.01
N LYS A 279 19.21 -29.44 5.21
CA LYS A 279 18.32 -30.13 6.13
C LYS A 279 17.34 -29.17 6.81
N CYS A 280 17.75 -27.93 7.05
CA CYS A 280 16.90 -26.89 7.64
C CYS A 280 15.78 -26.44 6.70
N TRP A 281 16.05 -26.28 5.40
CA TRP A 281 15.05 -25.77 4.45
C TRP A 281 14.16 -26.85 3.81
N ASP A 282 14.04 -28.03 4.42
CA ASP A 282 13.18 -29.12 3.94
C ASP A 282 11.72 -28.62 3.77
N GLY A 283 11.04 -29.03 2.71
CA GLY A 283 9.66 -28.62 2.45
C GLY A 283 8.66 -29.14 3.49
N GLU A 284 9.02 -30.20 4.21
CA GLU A 284 8.22 -30.84 5.24
C GLU A 284 8.79 -30.48 6.64
N PRO A 285 8.10 -29.69 7.47
CA PRO A 285 8.58 -29.25 8.78
C PRO A 285 9.00 -30.39 9.71
N ASP A 286 8.35 -31.54 9.65
CA ASP A 286 8.68 -32.70 10.49
C ASP A 286 10.03 -33.32 10.13
N ASN A 287 10.52 -33.09 8.91
CA ASN A 287 11.84 -33.55 8.45
C ASN A 287 12.98 -32.61 8.84
N ARG A 288 12.66 -31.39 9.28
CA ARG A 288 13.64 -30.36 9.67
C ARG A 288 14.20 -30.68 11.06
N PRO A 289 15.46 -30.32 11.35
CA PRO A 289 16.04 -30.47 12.67
C PRO A 289 15.37 -29.51 13.67
N THR A 290 15.62 -29.69 14.96
CA THR A 290 15.40 -28.63 15.94
C THR A 290 16.55 -27.62 15.85
N ILE A 291 16.34 -26.40 16.34
CA ILE A 291 17.43 -25.40 16.34
C ILE A 291 18.62 -25.86 17.19
N TYR A 292 18.40 -26.60 18.28
CA TYR A 292 19.47 -27.19 19.10
C TYR A 292 20.33 -28.19 18.33
N GLN A 293 19.72 -29.02 17.47
CA GLN A 293 20.48 -29.91 16.60
C GLN A 293 21.34 -29.15 15.59
N VAL A 294 20.85 -28.01 15.09
CA VAL A 294 21.63 -27.12 14.20
C VAL A 294 22.84 -26.56 14.94
N ILE A 295 22.65 -26.09 16.17
CA ILE A 295 23.73 -25.60 17.07
C ILE A 295 24.78 -26.70 17.30
N ASP A 296 24.35 -27.92 17.65
CA ASP A 296 25.26 -29.06 17.87
C ASP A 296 26.09 -29.38 16.62
N TRP A 297 25.46 -29.35 15.44
CA TRP A 297 26.16 -29.58 14.18
C TRP A 297 27.16 -28.49 13.84
N LEU A 298 26.80 -27.21 14.05
CA LEU A 298 27.71 -26.09 13.83
C LEU A 298 28.89 -26.13 14.82
N ASN A 299 28.65 -26.41 16.09
CA ASN A 299 29.70 -26.63 17.10
C ASN A 299 30.63 -27.80 16.75
N GLY A 300 30.06 -28.90 16.24
CA GLY A 300 30.84 -30.06 15.81
C GLY A 300 31.79 -29.77 14.64
N ILE A 301 31.58 -28.69 13.89
CA ILE A 301 32.52 -28.21 12.86
C ILE A 301 33.70 -27.48 13.52
N PHE A 302 33.43 -26.58 14.48
CA PHE A 302 34.47 -25.86 15.25
C PHE A 302 35.46 -26.79 15.93
N SER A 303 34.96 -27.82 16.61
CA SER A 303 35.82 -28.78 17.30
C SER A 303 36.72 -29.59 16.36
N LYS A 304 36.40 -29.66 15.06
CA LYS A 304 37.24 -30.33 14.05
C LYS A 304 38.27 -29.36 13.45
N THR A 305 37.92 -28.09 13.25
CA THR A 305 38.85 -27.07 12.77
C THR A 305 39.90 -26.71 13.83
N ASP A 306 39.54 -26.67 15.12
CA ASP A 306 40.49 -26.40 16.21
C ASP A 306 41.52 -27.53 16.39
N SER A 307 41.19 -28.76 16.00
CA SER A 307 42.13 -29.89 16.02
C SER A 307 43.16 -29.87 14.88
N ILE A 308 43.07 -28.91 13.95
CA ILE A 308 44.02 -28.73 12.84
C ILE A 308 44.94 -27.52 13.08
N GLU A 309 44.58 -26.59 13.99
CA GLU A 309 45.37 -25.39 14.31
C GLU A 309 45.77 -25.33 15.80
N GLU A 310 46.56 -26.31 16.27
CA GLU A 310 47.39 -26.09 17.46
C GLU A 310 48.52 -25.12 17.12
N ASN A 311 48.30 -23.82 17.38
CA ASN A 311 49.23 -22.91 18.05
C ASN A 311 48.78 -21.47 17.87
N TYR A 312 48.01 -20.91 18.83
CA TYR A 312 48.25 -19.58 19.38
C TYR A 312 47.57 -19.46 20.75
N GLN A 313 48.37 -19.42 21.82
CA GLN A 313 47.94 -18.92 23.11
C GLN A 313 47.60 -17.43 23.00
N LEU A 314 46.49 -16.98 23.61
CA LEU A 314 46.46 -15.70 24.34
C LEU A 314 45.21 -15.49 25.21
N SER A 315 45.48 -15.53 26.52
CA SER A 315 44.99 -14.66 27.60
C SER A 315 43.50 -14.40 27.79
N ASN A 316 42.96 -15.05 28.83
CA ASN A 316 41.88 -14.51 29.67
C ASN A 316 42.30 -13.17 30.29
N LYS A 317 41.55 -12.11 29.98
CA LYS A 317 41.42 -10.91 30.81
C LYS A 317 39.97 -10.44 30.78
N GLU A 318 39.23 -10.74 31.84
CA GLU A 318 38.02 -10.01 32.20
C GLU A 318 38.37 -8.56 32.55
N PRO A 319 37.53 -7.59 32.17
CA PRO A 319 37.39 -6.36 32.92
C PRO A 319 36.11 -6.41 33.77
N ASN A 320 36.30 -6.20 35.07
CA ASN A 320 35.26 -5.85 36.04
C ASN A 320 34.37 -4.71 35.52
N GLU A 321 33.05 -4.92 35.46
CA GLU A 321 32.07 -3.86 35.68
C GLU A 321 30.99 -4.33 36.65
N ALA A 322 30.64 -3.41 37.53
CA ALA A 322 30.03 -3.65 38.83
C ALA A 322 28.61 -4.24 38.77
N SER A 323 28.39 -5.26 39.58
CA SER A 323 27.07 -5.76 39.95
C SER A 323 26.30 -4.69 40.76
N LEU A 324 25.36 -4.02 40.11
CA LEU A 324 24.22 -3.40 40.80
C LEU A 324 23.18 -4.49 41.05
N SER A 325 23.28 -5.12 42.22
CA SER A 325 22.21 -5.93 42.77
C SER A 325 21.04 -5.03 43.17
N THR A 326 19.85 -5.27 42.63
CA THR A 326 18.61 -4.77 43.24
C THR A 326 17.46 -5.75 42.98
N ASN A 327 17.10 -6.47 44.05
CA ASN A 327 15.85 -7.16 44.36
C ASN A 327 14.83 -7.33 43.22
N ASN A 328 14.94 -8.42 42.44
CA ASN A 328 14.03 -8.74 41.33
C ASN A 328 12.90 -9.73 41.68
N SER A 329 12.78 -10.23 42.91
CA SER A 329 11.81 -11.31 43.19
C SER A 329 10.37 -10.84 43.44
N GLU A 330 10.16 -9.63 43.97
CA GLU A 330 8.81 -9.06 44.14
C GLU A 330 8.27 -8.41 42.85
N LEU A 331 9.14 -7.73 42.08
CA LEU A 331 8.81 -7.09 40.79
C LEU A 331 8.40 -8.11 39.69
N GLN A 332 8.94 -9.33 39.71
CA GLN A 332 8.52 -10.42 38.80
C GLN A 332 7.12 -10.96 39.12
N GLY A 333 6.69 -10.88 40.39
CA GLY A 333 5.38 -11.35 40.84
C GLY A 333 4.23 -10.46 40.36
N GLU A 334 4.37 -9.15 40.53
CA GLU A 334 3.37 -8.17 40.08
C GLU A 334 3.29 -8.07 38.55
N LEU A 335 4.45 -8.20 37.86
CA LEU A 335 4.52 -8.17 36.39
C LEU A 335 3.89 -9.43 35.76
N SER A 336 4.03 -10.61 36.39
CA SER A 336 3.33 -11.83 35.96
C SER A 336 1.82 -11.66 36.02
N GLN A 337 1.30 -10.94 37.02
CA GLN A 337 -0.11 -10.63 37.16
C GLN A 337 -0.61 -9.69 36.06
N LEU A 338 0.19 -8.68 35.70
CA LEU A 338 -0.10 -7.76 34.59
C LEU A 338 -0.13 -8.48 33.22
N ILE A 339 0.71 -9.51 33.05
CA ILE A 339 0.73 -10.36 31.85
C ILE A 339 -0.47 -11.33 31.84
N GLN A 340 -0.83 -11.93 32.97
CA GLN A 340 -1.96 -12.86 33.08
C GLN A 340 -3.33 -12.20 32.89
N ASN A 341 -3.47 -10.92 33.23
CA ASN A 341 -4.73 -10.19 33.03
C ASN A 341 -5.06 -9.94 31.55
N PHE A 342 -4.07 -9.99 30.67
CA PHE A 342 -4.21 -9.77 29.23
C PHE A 342 -4.83 -10.97 28.48
N ASP A 343 -4.53 -12.21 28.90
CA ASP A 343 -5.07 -13.43 28.28
C ASP A 343 -6.59 -13.62 28.55
N LYS A 344 -7.18 -12.77 29.41
CA LYS A 344 -8.60 -12.82 29.82
C LYS A 344 -9.51 -11.81 29.12
N MET A 345 -8.99 -10.95 28.22
CA MET A 345 -9.80 -9.95 27.53
C MET A 345 -10.45 -10.51 26.25
N ASP A 346 -11.78 -10.57 26.27
CA ASP A 346 -12.64 -11.23 25.27
C ASP A 346 -12.81 -10.43 23.97
N THR A 347 -12.96 -11.12 22.83
CA THR A 347 -12.88 -10.59 21.45
C THR A 347 -14.24 -10.44 20.74
N ASN A 348 -15.34 -10.25 21.46
CA ASN A 348 -16.68 -10.20 20.86
C ASN A 348 -17.31 -8.81 20.94
N GLU A 349 -17.43 -8.12 19.79
CA GLU A 349 -18.70 -7.68 19.17
C GLU A 349 -18.52 -6.50 18.19
N ILE A 350 -19.25 -6.59 17.07
CA ILE A 350 -19.28 -5.69 15.92
C ILE A 350 -20.67 -5.01 15.87
N ASN A 351 -20.75 -3.67 15.82
CA ASN A 351 -21.45 -2.85 14.80
C ASN A 351 -22.04 -1.49 15.28
N SER A 352 -21.86 -0.51 14.37
CA SER A 352 -22.81 0.53 13.91
C SER A 352 -22.72 1.99 14.42
N MET A 353 -22.59 2.88 13.41
CA MET A 353 -22.95 4.31 13.28
C MET A 353 -22.22 5.37 14.10
N ALA A 354 -21.99 6.61 13.64
CA ALA A 354 -21.82 7.27 12.35
C ALA A 354 -21.56 8.76 12.71
N ILE A 355 -20.55 9.37 12.07
CA ILE A 355 -20.55 10.74 11.52
C ILE A 355 -20.99 11.90 12.45
N SER A 356 -20.02 12.74 12.86
CA SER A 356 -19.97 14.20 12.59
C SER A 356 -19.13 14.95 13.63
N SER A 357 -17.88 15.27 13.29
CA SER A 357 -17.17 16.47 13.80
C SER A 357 -15.83 16.61 13.08
N GLU A 358 -15.87 16.81 11.76
CA GLU A 358 -14.68 17.25 11.03
C GLU A 358 -14.77 18.76 10.84
N GLN A 359 -13.92 19.49 11.55
CA GLN A 359 -13.19 20.67 11.06
C GLN A 359 -12.56 21.40 12.25
N LYS A 360 -11.26 21.17 12.47
CA LYS A 360 -10.24 22.23 12.41
C LYS A 360 -8.83 21.70 12.70
N THR A 361 -7.89 22.28 11.96
CA THR A 361 -6.43 22.30 12.12
C THR A 361 -5.70 20.99 11.83
N LEU A 362 -5.22 20.89 10.59
CA LEU A 362 -4.59 19.73 10.00
C LEU A 362 -3.20 20.13 9.51
N SER A 363 -2.18 19.86 10.34
CA SER A 363 -0.78 20.12 10.00
C SER A 363 0.16 19.20 10.79
N THR A 364 0.11 17.89 10.52
CA THR A 364 1.14 16.87 10.80
C THR A 364 1.03 15.73 9.75
N GLU A 365 2.07 14.89 9.56
CA GLU A 365 2.13 13.83 8.54
C GLU A 365 0.95 12.82 8.58
N LYS A 366 0.37 12.56 9.77
CA LYS A 366 -0.88 11.76 9.90
C LYS A 366 -2.11 12.46 9.29
N GLY A 367 -2.12 13.79 9.29
CA GLY A 367 -3.15 14.60 8.62
C GLY A 367 -3.08 14.41 7.11
N PHE A 368 -1.88 14.40 6.52
CA PHE A 368 -1.72 14.21 5.09
C PHE A 368 -2.15 12.81 4.62
N SER A 369 -1.90 11.74 5.38
CA SER A 369 -2.43 10.40 5.01
C SER A 369 -3.96 10.40 4.97
N ILE A 370 -4.63 10.99 5.97
CA ILE A 370 -6.11 11.10 6.00
C ILE A 370 -6.61 11.99 4.86
N ILE A 371 -5.91 13.09 4.56
CA ILE A 371 -6.22 13.94 3.40
C ILE A 371 -6.11 13.11 2.12
N VAL A 372 -5.05 12.34 1.94
CA VAL A 372 -4.82 11.52 0.74
C VAL A 372 -5.92 10.48 0.57
N ASP A 373 -6.33 9.81 1.65
CA ASP A 373 -7.46 8.87 1.61
C ASP A 373 -8.78 9.58 1.28
N LYS A 374 -9.03 10.77 1.84
CA LYS A 374 -10.20 11.59 1.49
C LYS A 374 -10.19 12.06 0.04
N ILE A 375 -9.02 12.43 -0.49
CA ILE A 375 -8.86 12.82 -1.89
C ILE A 375 -9.11 11.62 -2.79
N TYR A 376 -8.55 10.46 -2.44
CA TYR A 376 -8.83 9.22 -3.13
C TYR A 376 -10.34 8.92 -3.16
N ASP A 377 -11.02 8.99 -2.01
CA ASP A 377 -12.46 8.78 -1.89
C ASP A 377 -13.24 9.81 -2.72
N PHE A 378 -12.80 11.07 -2.71
CA PHE A 378 -13.38 12.13 -3.52
C PHE A 378 -13.24 11.84 -5.02
N ILE A 379 -12.03 11.50 -5.50
CA ILE A 379 -11.76 11.12 -6.90
C ILE A 379 -12.60 9.92 -7.30
N SER A 380 -12.63 8.87 -6.46
CA SER A 380 -13.43 7.67 -6.68
C SER A 380 -14.92 8.00 -6.79
N LYS A 381 -15.44 8.86 -5.92
CA LYS A 381 -16.84 9.29 -5.89
C LYS A 381 -17.21 10.11 -7.12
N ILE A 382 -16.39 11.08 -7.54
CA ILE A 382 -16.69 11.90 -8.73
C ILE A 382 -16.63 11.08 -10.03
N LEU A 383 -15.68 10.14 -10.14
CA LEU A 383 -15.61 9.22 -11.27
C LEU A 383 -16.83 8.30 -11.29
N SER A 384 -17.19 7.74 -10.14
CA SER A 384 -18.36 6.85 -10.01
C SER A 384 -19.68 7.57 -10.34
N LYS A 385 -19.81 8.84 -9.95
CA LYS A 385 -20.96 9.68 -10.33
C LYS A 385 -21.02 9.93 -11.85
N GLY A 386 -19.88 9.87 -12.55
CA GLY A 386 -19.80 10.18 -13.98
C GLY A 386 -19.65 11.68 -14.23
N ILE A 387 -18.76 12.37 -13.52
CA ILE A 387 -18.41 13.74 -13.90
C ILE A 387 -17.60 13.69 -15.21
N GLU A 388 -17.83 14.67 -16.10
CA GLU A 388 -17.05 14.80 -17.34
C GLU A 388 -15.56 14.88 -17.02
N TRP A 389 -14.73 14.08 -17.71
CA TRP A 389 -13.30 13.98 -17.41
C TRP A 389 -12.58 15.34 -17.42
N LYS A 390 -12.98 16.26 -18.30
CA LYS A 390 -12.40 17.62 -18.38
C LYS A 390 -12.60 18.41 -17.08
N LEU A 391 -13.74 18.19 -16.41
CA LEU A 391 -14.10 18.84 -15.15
C LEU A 391 -13.60 18.09 -13.92
N VAL A 392 -13.16 16.83 -14.06
CA VAL A 392 -12.66 16.03 -12.93
C VAL A 392 -11.43 16.70 -12.31
N ASN A 393 -10.47 17.13 -13.14
CA ASN A 393 -9.25 17.77 -12.65
C ASN A 393 -9.51 19.14 -12.02
N GLU A 394 -10.43 19.92 -12.60
CA GLU A 394 -10.87 21.20 -12.05
C GLU A 394 -11.50 20.98 -10.67
N LYS A 395 -12.43 20.03 -10.53
CA LYS A 395 -13.07 19.72 -9.25
C LYS A 395 -12.12 19.17 -8.21
N VAL A 396 -11.12 18.39 -8.62
CA VAL A 396 -10.06 17.94 -7.73
C VAL A 396 -9.24 19.15 -7.24
N THR A 397 -8.92 20.08 -8.13
CA THR A 397 -8.22 21.33 -7.79
C THR A 397 -9.04 22.25 -6.89
N GLU A 398 -10.34 22.43 -7.18
CA GLU A 398 -11.29 23.15 -6.33
C GLU A 398 -11.40 22.52 -4.94
N TYR A 399 -11.47 21.18 -4.86
CA TYR A 399 -11.49 20.47 -3.59
C TYR A 399 -10.24 20.78 -2.74
N PHE A 400 -9.06 20.87 -3.36
CA PHE A 400 -7.85 21.28 -2.64
C PHE A 400 -7.95 22.73 -2.12
N ASN A 401 -8.45 23.65 -2.94
CA ASN A 401 -8.61 25.06 -2.57
C ASN A 401 -9.65 25.25 -1.45
N ASP A 402 -10.81 24.59 -1.55
CA ASP A 402 -11.91 24.68 -0.57
C ASP A 402 -11.51 24.14 0.81
N GLN A 403 -10.60 23.16 0.85
CA GLN A 403 -10.08 22.58 2.08
C GLN A 403 -8.87 23.36 2.64
N ASN A 404 -8.48 24.49 2.04
CA ASN A 404 -7.27 25.26 2.37
C ASN A 404 -5.99 24.39 2.39
N LEU A 405 -5.90 23.41 1.47
CA LEU A 405 -4.78 22.49 1.41
C LEU A 405 -3.67 23.04 0.52
N ASN A 406 -2.43 23.05 1.03
CA ASN A 406 -1.28 23.41 0.22
C ASN A 406 -0.89 22.23 -0.69
N LEU A 407 -1.30 22.31 -1.94
CA LEU A 407 -1.01 21.33 -3.01
C LEU A 407 0.48 21.02 -3.16
N GLN A 408 1.36 22.01 -2.96
CA GLN A 408 2.81 21.81 -3.01
C GLN A 408 3.33 21.00 -1.82
N GLU A 409 2.80 21.23 -0.62
CA GLU A 409 3.15 20.45 0.57
C GLU A 409 2.67 19.00 0.45
N ILE A 410 1.44 18.80 -0.07
CA ILE A 410 0.92 17.46 -0.35
C ILE A 410 1.79 16.76 -1.38
N TYR A 411 2.15 17.44 -2.47
CA TYR A 411 3.03 16.85 -3.49
C TYR A 411 4.39 16.45 -2.91
N ASN A 412 5.01 17.32 -2.09
CA ASN A 412 6.27 17.02 -1.41
C ASN A 412 6.12 15.82 -0.44
N TRP A 413 5.01 15.75 0.28
CA TRP A 413 4.71 14.62 1.17
C TRP A 413 4.54 13.32 0.38
N LEU A 414 3.82 13.35 -0.75
CA LEU A 414 3.62 12.21 -1.64
C LEU A 414 4.95 11.68 -2.22
N LEU A 415 5.91 12.57 -2.52
CA LEU A 415 7.24 12.17 -3.00
C LEU A 415 8.00 11.31 -1.98
N ILE A 416 7.82 11.56 -0.69
CA ILE A 416 8.56 10.90 0.39
C ILE A 416 7.80 9.66 0.91
N ASN A 417 6.47 9.63 0.80
CA ASN A 417 5.59 8.63 1.44
C ASN A 417 5.02 7.58 0.45
N GLN A 418 5.87 7.01 -0.41
CA GLN A 418 5.46 6.04 -1.44
C GLN A 418 5.47 4.57 -0.97
N ASN A 419 5.98 4.26 0.23
CA ASN A 419 6.31 2.87 0.60
C ASN A 419 5.24 2.14 1.44
N ASN A 420 4.18 2.83 1.88
CA ASN A 420 3.31 2.32 2.97
C ASN A 420 1.81 2.18 2.64
N ASN A 421 1.31 2.77 1.54
CA ASN A 421 -0.09 2.68 1.13
C ASN A 421 -0.21 2.95 -0.38
N ALA A 422 -1.08 2.22 -1.08
CA ALA A 422 -1.32 2.41 -2.50
C ALA A 422 -1.95 3.76 -2.85
N ASN A 423 -2.70 4.39 -1.93
CA ASN A 423 -3.38 5.67 -2.17
C ASN A 423 -2.39 6.83 -2.41
N PRO A 424 -1.34 7.04 -1.58
CA PRO A 424 -0.26 8.00 -1.87
C PRO A 424 0.44 7.74 -3.21
N ILE A 425 0.80 6.48 -3.50
CA ILE A 425 1.46 6.12 -4.75
C ILE A 425 0.57 6.47 -5.95
N PHE A 426 -0.71 6.09 -5.87
CA PHE A 426 -1.70 6.41 -6.88
C PHE A 426 -1.85 7.91 -7.05
N LEU A 427 -1.99 8.68 -5.97
CA LEU A 427 -2.21 10.11 -6.04
C LEU A 427 -1.00 10.85 -6.63
N LEU A 428 0.22 10.39 -6.30
CA LEU A 428 1.44 10.89 -6.94
C LEU A 428 1.44 10.58 -8.44
N GLY A 429 1.04 9.36 -8.83
CA GLY A 429 0.86 8.97 -10.23
C GLY A 429 -0.17 9.85 -10.93
N TYR A 430 -1.29 10.12 -10.28
CA TYR A 430 -2.37 10.97 -10.77
C TYR A 430 -1.89 12.41 -11.01
N PHE A 431 -1.08 12.96 -10.09
CA PHE A 431 -0.49 14.30 -10.24
C PHE A 431 0.45 14.36 -11.44
N ASN A 432 1.30 13.34 -11.63
CA ASN A 432 2.21 13.27 -12.79
C ASN A 432 1.44 13.06 -14.11
N TYR A 433 0.36 12.29 -14.10
CA TYR A 433 -0.47 12.02 -15.27
C TYR A 433 -1.19 13.29 -15.78
N HIS A 434 -1.65 14.14 -14.85
CA HIS A 434 -2.40 15.35 -15.17
C HIS A 434 -1.58 16.64 -15.10
N GLY A 435 -0.32 16.60 -14.66
CA GLY A 435 0.50 17.80 -14.47
C GLY A 435 0.00 18.70 -13.33
N ILE A 436 -0.51 18.10 -12.25
CA ILE A 436 -0.95 18.84 -11.06
C ILE A 436 0.27 19.10 -10.19
N VAL A 437 0.60 20.38 -9.92
CA VAL A 437 1.79 20.85 -9.17
C VAL A 437 3.13 20.58 -9.86
N THR A 438 3.24 19.52 -10.64
CA THR A 438 4.43 19.12 -11.40
C THR A 438 4.20 19.25 -12.90
N SER A 439 5.28 19.24 -13.69
CA SER A 439 5.18 19.02 -15.14
C SER A 439 4.61 17.65 -15.44
N LEU A 440 3.79 17.57 -16.50
CA LEU A 440 3.21 16.33 -17.00
C LEU A 440 4.31 15.30 -17.32
N ASN A 441 4.18 14.10 -16.75
CA ASN A 441 5.14 13.00 -16.92
C ASN A 441 4.41 11.65 -16.91
N TYR A 442 4.06 11.17 -18.10
CA TYR A 442 3.31 9.92 -18.25
C TYR A 442 4.10 8.67 -17.89
N GLU A 443 5.41 8.65 -18.12
CA GLU A 443 6.26 7.50 -17.79
C GLU A 443 6.32 7.27 -16.27
N LYS A 444 6.60 8.35 -15.52
CA LYS A 444 6.57 8.30 -14.05
C LYS A 444 5.18 7.96 -13.53
N ALA A 445 4.13 8.54 -14.12
CA ALA A 445 2.76 8.22 -13.74
C ALA A 445 2.42 6.74 -13.95
N PHE A 446 2.78 6.18 -15.11
CA PHE A 446 2.56 4.78 -15.46
C PHE A 446 3.22 3.85 -14.46
N ASN A 447 4.51 4.06 -14.15
CA ASN A 447 5.24 3.25 -13.18
C ASN A 447 4.62 3.35 -11.78
N LEU A 448 4.20 4.54 -11.34
CA LEU A 448 3.50 4.70 -10.05
C LEU A 448 2.15 3.98 -10.03
N PHE A 449 1.40 3.98 -11.14
CA PHE A 449 0.16 3.21 -11.21
C PHE A 449 0.41 1.71 -11.15
N ILE A 450 1.47 1.21 -11.80
CA ILE A 450 1.89 -0.20 -11.68
C ILE A 450 2.17 -0.53 -10.23
N ASN A 451 3.02 0.25 -9.54
CA ASN A 451 3.37 0.04 -8.14
C ASN A 451 2.13 0.06 -7.22
N ALA A 452 1.21 1.01 -7.40
CA ALA A 452 -0.04 1.04 -6.64
C ALA A 452 -0.94 -0.18 -6.94
N SER A 453 -0.93 -0.66 -8.19
CA SER A 453 -1.76 -1.78 -8.64
C SER A 453 -1.36 -3.13 -8.04
N GLU A 454 -0.09 -3.29 -7.64
CA GLU A 454 0.43 -4.49 -6.96
C GLU A 454 -0.29 -4.74 -5.62
N GLN A 455 -0.76 -3.66 -4.98
CA GLN A 455 -1.58 -3.70 -3.77
C GLN A 455 -3.09 -3.80 -4.07
N ASN A 456 -3.45 -4.21 -5.29
CA ASN A 456 -4.83 -4.29 -5.80
C ASN A 456 -5.60 -2.96 -5.87
N HIS A 457 -4.90 -1.83 -5.98
CA HIS A 457 -5.54 -0.52 -6.03
C HIS A 457 -6.34 -0.31 -7.34
N LEU A 458 -7.67 -0.18 -7.21
CA LEU A 458 -8.60 -0.27 -8.35
C LEU A 458 -8.54 0.93 -9.30
N LEU A 459 -8.37 2.15 -8.77
CA LEU A 459 -8.16 3.33 -9.62
C LEU A 459 -6.83 3.22 -10.37
N ALA A 460 -5.77 2.72 -9.73
CA ALA A 460 -4.47 2.58 -10.39
C ALA A 460 -4.56 1.58 -11.56
N GLN A 461 -5.22 0.43 -11.34
CA GLN A 461 -5.53 -0.54 -12.40
C GLN A 461 -6.34 0.07 -13.54
N HIS A 462 -7.29 0.95 -13.24
CA HIS A 462 -8.06 1.67 -14.25
C HIS A 462 -7.19 2.64 -15.07
N PHE A 463 -6.33 3.42 -14.42
CA PHE A 463 -5.42 4.35 -15.10
C PHE A 463 -4.33 3.63 -15.92
N ILE A 464 -3.86 2.45 -15.49
CA ILE A 464 -3.02 1.58 -16.33
C ILE A 464 -3.74 1.21 -17.64
N GLY A 465 -5.05 0.95 -17.56
CA GLY A 465 -5.88 0.71 -18.73
C GLY A 465 -5.81 1.86 -19.74
N TYR A 466 -5.91 3.10 -19.27
CA TYR A 466 -5.74 4.30 -20.11
C TYR A 466 -4.31 4.44 -20.65
N CYS A 467 -3.30 4.22 -19.82
CA CYS A 467 -1.90 4.26 -20.25
C CYS A 467 -1.64 3.32 -21.42
N TYR A 468 -2.12 2.08 -21.36
CA TYR A 468 -2.00 1.16 -22.49
C TYR A 468 -2.89 1.55 -23.67
N GLN A 469 -4.12 2.02 -23.45
CA GLN A 469 -5.01 2.39 -24.55
C GLN A 469 -4.43 3.54 -25.40
N ASP A 470 -3.86 4.54 -24.74
CA ASP A 470 -3.44 5.78 -25.38
C ASP A 470 -1.92 5.82 -25.65
N GLY A 471 -1.14 4.92 -25.03
CA GLY A 471 0.32 4.89 -25.12
C GLY A 471 1.01 5.91 -24.20
N ASN A 472 0.35 6.27 -23.08
CA ASN A 472 0.86 7.26 -22.13
C ASN A 472 1.83 6.58 -21.16
N GLY A 473 3.13 6.85 -21.31
CA GLY A 473 4.19 6.31 -20.43
C GLY A 473 4.55 4.85 -20.72
N THR A 474 3.97 4.27 -21.77
CA THR A 474 4.21 2.90 -22.23
C THR A 474 3.88 2.78 -23.71
N MET A 475 4.22 1.67 -24.35
CA MET A 475 3.78 1.41 -25.72
C MET A 475 2.27 1.17 -25.77
N LYS A 476 1.61 1.82 -26.73
CA LYS A 476 0.17 1.66 -26.97
C LYS A 476 -0.19 0.19 -27.20
N ASN A 477 -1.09 -0.34 -26.37
CA ASN A 477 -1.63 -1.68 -26.41
C ASN A 477 -3.11 -1.71 -25.98
N GLU A 478 -3.99 -1.39 -26.92
CA GLU A 478 -5.44 -1.34 -26.70
C GLU A 478 -6.05 -2.65 -26.15
N LYS A 479 -5.52 -3.82 -26.56
CA LYS A 479 -5.99 -5.12 -26.07
C LYS A 479 -5.65 -5.33 -24.60
N LEU A 480 -4.45 -4.91 -24.19
CA LEU A 480 -4.04 -5.01 -22.78
C LEU A 480 -4.79 -3.98 -21.93
N GLY A 481 -4.97 -2.76 -22.43
CA GLY A 481 -5.79 -1.74 -21.77
C GLY A 481 -7.22 -2.23 -21.52
N LEU A 482 -7.84 -2.87 -22.52
CA LEU A 482 -9.15 -3.50 -22.39
C LEU A 482 -9.20 -4.55 -21.27
N LYS A 483 -8.18 -5.41 -21.14
CA LYS A 483 -8.12 -6.43 -20.06
C LYS A 483 -8.10 -5.79 -18.68
N TYR A 484 -7.40 -4.67 -18.50
CA TYR A 484 -7.41 -3.91 -17.24
C TYR A 484 -8.79 -3.33 -16.95
N PHE A 485 -9.46 -2.74 -17.94
CA PHE A 485 -10.83 -2.26 -17.78
C PHE A 485 -11.80 -3.38 -17.42
N GLU A 486 -11.69 -4.56 -18.05
CA GLU A 486 -12.49 -5.74 -17.73
C GLU A 486 -12.27 -6.22 -16.28
N LYS A 487 -11.01 -6.29 -15.83
CA LYS A 487 -10.68 -6.67 -14.44
C LYS A 487 -11.38 -5.77 -13.43
N VAL A 488 -11.32 -4.45 -13.62
CA VAL A 488 -11.88 -3.46 -12.68
C VAL A 488 -13.40 -3.36 -12.79
N ALA A 489 -13.97 -3.43 -14.00
CA ALA A 489 -15.42 -3.35 -14.21
C ALA A 489 -16.19 -4.48 -13.52
N ASN A 490 -15.55 -5.65 -13.36
CA ASN A 490 -16.11 -6.79 -12.63
C ASN A 490 -16.17 -6.60 -11.11
N GLN A 491 -15.54 -5.56 -10.56
CA GLN A 491 -15.66 -5.16 -9.15
C GLN A 491 -16.78 -4.14 -8.89
N ASN A 492 -17.76 -4.05 -9.81
CA ASN A 492 -18.92 -3.14 -9.71
C ASN A 492 -18.60 -1.63 -9.71
N LEU A 493 -17.45 -1.23 -10.24
CA LEU A 493 -17.08 0.19 -10.38
C LEU A 493 -17.64 0.80 -11.66
N SER A 494 -18.55 1.77 -11.51
CA SER A 494 -19.36 2.31 -12.62
C SER A 494 -18.54 3.05 -13.70
N TYR A 495 -17.45 3.73 -13.32
CA TYR A 495 -16.56 4.40 -14.27
C TYR A 495 -15.81 3.41 -15.17
N SER A 496 -15.34 2.28 -14.63
CA SER A 496 -14.73 1.21 -15.44
C SER A 496 -15.75 0.54 -16.36
N GLN A 497 -16.97 0.33 -15.87
CA GLN A 497 -18.07 -0.20 -16.69
C GLN A 497 -18.42 0.75 -17.84
N LEU A 498 -18.50 2.05 -17.57
CA LEU A 498 -18.69 3.08 -18.60
C LEU A 498 -17.57 3.03 -19.66
N THR A 499 -16.30 3.00 -19.22
CA THR A 499 -15.14 2.93 -20.12
C THR A 499 -15.18 1.67 -20.97
N LEU A 500 -15.49 0.52 -20.38
CA LEU A 500 -15.60 -0.74 -21.10
C LEU A 500 -16.73 -0.72 -22.14
N GLY A 501 -17.88 -0.13 -21.79
CA GLY A 501 -18.98 0.10 -22.74
C GLY A 501 -18.54 0.98 -23.92
N TYR A 502 -17.73 2.01 -23.65
CA TYR A 502 -17.14 2.85 -24.68
C TYR A 502 -16.15 2.11 -25.57
N CYS A 503 -15.25 1.30 -24.99
CA CYS A 503 -14.31 0.47 -25.75
C CYS A 503 -15.05 -0.43 -26.77
N TYR A 504 -16.07 -1.16 -26.31
CA TYR A 504 -16.87 -2.02 -27.17
C TYR A 504 -17.69 -1.26 -28.23
N LYS A 505 -18.17 -0.05 -27.92
CA LYS A 505 -18.85 0.81 -28.89
C LYS A 505 -17.91 1.29 -30.00
N CYS A 506 -16.69 1.69 -29.63
CA CYS A 506 -15.70 2.26 -30.53
C CYS A 506 -14.85 1.20 -31.26
N GLY A 507 -14.91 -0.05 -30.83
CA GLY A 507 -14.20 -1.16 -31.46
C GLY A 507 -12.79 -1.40 -30.94
N ILE A 508 -12.45 -0.86 -29.76
CA ILE A 508 -11.18 -1.12 -29.07
C ILE A 508 -11.17 -2.60 -28.68
N GLY A 509 -10.20 -3.36 -29.19
CA GLY A 509 -10.16 -4.84 -29.11
C GLY A 509 -11.08 -5.52 -30.13
N MET A 510 -12.40 -5.32 -30.03
CA MET A 510 -13.40 -5.74 -31.04
C MET A 510 -14.73 -5.01 -30.80
N LYS A 511 -15.37 -4.50 -31.86
CA LYS A 511 -16.66 -3.79 -31.74
C LYS A 511 -17.79 -4.75 -31.38
N ASP A 512 -18.52 -4.44 -30.32
CA ASP A 512 -19.68 -5.22 -29.87
C ASP A 512 -20.72 -4.30 -29.21
N LEU A 513 -21.76 -3.93 -29.96
CA LEU A 513 -22.79 -3.02 -29.46
C LEU A 513 -23.66 -3.63 -28.37
N LYS A 514 -23.81 -4.96 -28.32
CA LYS A 514 -24.58 -5.64 -27.26
C LYS A 514 -23.80 -5.60 -25.94
N LYS A 515 -22.49 -5.85 -25.97
CA LYS A 515 -21.63 -5.66 -24.80
C LYS A 515 -21.55 -4.20 -24.38
N ALA A 516 -21.49 -3.27 -25.34
CA ALA A 516 -21.53 -1.84 -25.04
C ALA A 516 -22.80 -1.48 -24.27
N PHE A 517 -23.96 -1.93 -24.76
CA PHE A 517 -25.25 -1.75 -24.08
C PHE A 517 -25.25 -2.34 -22.68
N TYR A 518 -24.84 -3.60 -22.52
CA TYR A 518 -24.77 -4.29 -21.23
C TYR A 518 -23.94 -3.53 -20.19
N TRP A 519 -22.76 -3.03 -20.56
CA TRP A 519 -21.90 -2.31 -19.63
C TRP A 519 -22.40 -0.90 -19.32
N TYR A 520 -23.00 -0.21 -20.30
CA TYR A 520 -23.69 1.07 -20.02
C TYR A 520 -24.88 0.89 -19.09
N GLU A 521 -25.67 -0.17 -19.25
CA GLU A 521 -26.78 -0.49 -18.36
C GLU A 521 -26.30 -0.75 -16.93
N LYS A 522 -25.25 -1.57 -16.75
CA LYS A 522 -24.64 -1.78 -15.43
C LYS A 522 -24.14 -0.48 -14.79
N ALA A 523 -23.40 0.34 -15.55
CA ALA A 523 -22.88 1.60 -15.04
C ALA A 523 -24.01 2.59 -14.66
N ALA A 524 -25.07 2.65 -15.46
CA ALA A 524 -26.24 3.47 -15.21
C ALA A 524 -27.00 3.03 -13.94
N ASN A 525 -27.18 1.72 -13.75
CA ASN A 525 -27.79 1.16 -12.54
C ASN A 525 -26.97 1.46 -11.27
N ASN A 526 -25.65 1.66 -11.42
CA ASN A 526 -24.76 2.12 -10.35
C ASN A 526 -24.71 3.66 -10.20
N GLY A 527 -25.62 4.39 -10.85
CA GLY A 527 -25.79 5.84 -10.70
C GLY A 527 -24.86 6.71 -11.54
N ASN A 528 -24.19 6.16 -12.57
CA ASN A 528 -23.29 6.95 -13.41
C ASN A 528 -24.05 7.78 -14.47
N ILE A 529 -23.94 9.12 -14.41
CA ILE A 529 -24.73 10.03 -15.25
C ILE A 529 -24.31 10.06 -16.73
N LEU A 530 -23.04 9.80 -17.04
CA LEU A 530 -22.57 9.66 -18.43
C LEU A 530 -23.10 8.36 -19.04
N ALA A 531 -23.15 7.30 -18.23
CA ALA A 531 -23.70 6.02 -18.65
C ALA A 531 -25.20 6.12 -18.96
N LEU A 532 -25.98 6.86 -18.16
CA LEU A 532 -27.38 7.16 -18.45
C LEU A 532 -27.56 7.79 -19.84
N ASN A 533 -26.76 8.81 -20.17
CA ASN A 533 -26.80 9.42 -21.51
C ASN A 533 -26.35 8.46 -22.62
N ASN A 534 -25.33 7.63 -22.39
CA ASN A 534 -24.90 6.63 -23.38
C ASN A 534 -25.95 5.54 -23.59
N LEU A 535 -26.63 5.10 -22.54
CA LEU A 535 -27.73 4.15 -22.59
C LEU A 535 -28.95 4.75 -23.31
N GLY A 536 -29.27 6.02 -23.06
CA GLY A 536 -30.29 6.75 -23.80
C GLY A 536 -29.96 6.83 -25.30
N ASN A 537 -28.69 7.04 -25.65
CA ASN A 537 -28.24 6.96 -27.03
C ASN A 537 -28.34 5.53 -27.62
N CYS A 538 -28.17 4.48 -26.82
CA CYS A 538 -28.38 3.12 -27.29
C CYS A 538 -29.85 2.87 -27.65
N TYR A 539 -30.78 3.24 -26.78
CA TYR A 539 -32.22 3.13 -27.07
C TYR A 539 -32.68 4.04 -28.21
N ARG A 540 -32.14 5.26 -28.34
CA ARG A 540 -32.50 6.16 -29.46
C ARG A 540 -32.07 5.59 -30.82
N ASN A 541 -30.87 5.02 -30.89
CA ASN A 541 -30.28 4.59 -32.15
C ASN A 541 -30.46 3.09 -32.45
N GLY A 542 -30.86 2.29 -31.45
CA GLY A 542 -30.96 0.83 -31.55
C GLY A 542 -29.61 0.12 -31.41
N ASN A 543 -28.67 0.69 -30.65
CA ASN A 543 -27.34 0.11 -30.50
C ASN A 543 -27.34 -0.97 -29.41
N GLY A 544 -27.31 -2.24 -29.84
CA GLY A 544 -27.29 -3.38 -28.91
C GLY A 544 -28.63 -3.72 -28.25
N VAL A 545 -29.67 -2.92 -28.53
CA VAL A 545 -31.03 -3.05 -28.01
C VAL A 545 -32.02 -2.55 -29.07
N GLU A 546 -33.29 -2.96 -28.97
CA GLU A 546 -34.36 -2.40 -29.80
C GLU A 546 -34.54 -0.89 -29.52
N LYS A 547 -34.96 -0.15 -30.55
CA LYS A 547 -35.19 1.29 -30.41
C LYS A 547 -36.37 1.55 -29.47
N ASP A 548 -36.16 2.44 -28.51
CA ASP A 548 -37.20 2.88 -27.57
C ASP A 548 -36.99 4.36 -27.25
N TYR A 549 -37.76 5.23 -27.90
CA TYR A 549 -37.62 6.67 -27.72
C TYR A 549 -38.09 7.15 -26.35
N ASN A 550 -39.06 6.47 -25.72
CA ASN A 550 -39.55 6.83 -24.39
C ASN A 550 -38.48 6.53 -23.33
N LYS A 551 -37.85 5.35 -23.39
CA LYS A 551 -36.71 5.04 -22.51
C LYS A 551 -35.53 5.97 -22.76
N ALA A 552 -35.24 6.29 -24.02
CA ALA A 552 -34.18 7.24 -24.35
C ALA A 552 -34.44 8.60 -23.70
N PHE A 553 -35.66 9.12 -23.81
CA PHE A 553 -36.09 10.38 -23.20
C PHE A 553 -35.90 10.37 -21.67
N GLU A 554 -36.41 9.36 -20.96
CA GLU A 554 -36.28 9.27 -19.51
C GLU A 554 -34.81 9.18 -19.06
N LEU A 555 -33.98 8.44 -19.78
CA LEU A 555 -32.55 8.34 -19.47
C LEU A 555 -31.80 9.67 -19.72
N PHE A 556 -32.11 10.38 -20.80
CA PHE A 556 -31.55 11.72 -21.04
C PHE A 556 -32.01 12.72 -19.97
N LYS A 557 -33.27 12.62 -19.53
CA LYS A 557 -33.81 13.44 -18.45
C LYS A 557 -33.07 13.20 -17.14
N GLN A 558 -32.89 11.95 -16.72
CA GLN A 558 -32.13 11.61 -15.51
C GLN A 558 -30.67 12.07 -15.60
N SER A 559 -30.04 11.93 -16.78
CA SER A 559 -28.68 12.42 -17.00
C SER A 559 -28.59 13.96 -16.90
N ALA A 560 -29.60 14.66 -17.43
CA ALA A 560 -29.70 16.12 -17.37
C ALA A 560 -29.92 16.63 -15.93
N GLU A 561 -30.78 15.96 -15.16
CA GLU A 561 -30.99 16.22 -13.72
C GLU A 561 -29.70 16.00 -12.91
N GLY A 562 -28.84 15.07 -13.34
CA GLY A 562 -27.50 14.88 -12.81
C GLY A 562 -26.49 15.99 -13.16
N GLY A 563 -26.87 16.95 -14.00
CA GLY A 563 -26.06 18.10 -14.40
C GLY A 563 -25.08 17.84 -15.55
N TYR A 564 -25.21 16.72 -16.27
CA TYR A 564 -24.32 16.43 -17.41
C TYR A 564 -24.69 17.31 -18.62
N SER A 565 -23.77 18.16 -19.08
CA SER A 565 -24.02 19.15 -20.14
C SER A 565 -24.56 18.51 -21.43
N ARG A 566 -24.04 17.33 -21.81
CA ARG A 566 -24.51 16.58 -22.98
C ARG A 566 -25.86 15.93 -22.74
N GLY A 567 -26.14 15.48 -21.52
CA GLY A 567 -27.47 14.98 -21.13
C GLY A 567 -28.53 16.09 -21.23
N ILE A 568 -28.22 17.28 -20.74
CA ILE A 568 -29.07 18.49 -20.85
C ILE A 568 -29.30 18.83 -22.33
N MET A 569 -28.24 18.87 -23.13
CA MET A 569 -28.33 19.09 -24.58
C MET A 569 -29.20 18.03 -25.25
N MET A 570 -29.03 16.75 -24.88
CA MET A 570 -29.83 15.66 -25.44
C MET A 570 -31.30 15.74 -25.04
N LEU A 571 -31.61 16.18 -23.82
CA LEU A 571 -32.98 16.43 -23.39
C LEU A 571 -33.60 17.59 -24.19
N GLY A 572 -32.84 18.66 -24.43
CA GLY A 572 -33.24 19.75 -25.31
C GLY A 572 -33.51 19.27 -26.74
N TYR A 573 -32.67 18.38 -27.25
CA TYR A 573 -32.86 17.72 -28.54
C TYR A 573 -34.14 16.89 -28.59
N CYS A 574 -34.46 16.15 -27.53
CA CYS A 574 -35.71 15.41 -27.43
C CYS A 574 -36.94 16.33 -27.49
N TYR A 575 -36.93 17.45 -26.77
CA TYR A 575 -38.04 18.42 -26.83
C TYR A 575 -38.11 19.15 -28.17
N ASN A 576 -36.99 19.43 -28.82
CA ASN A 576 -36.96 20.09 -30.12
C ASN A 576 -37.60 19.23 -31.23
N TYR A 577 -37.35 17.91 -31.19
CA TYR A 577 -37.76 16.99 -32.25
C TYR A 577 -38.88 16.01 -31.84
N GLY A 578 -39.38 16.08 -30.61
CA GLY A 578 -40.45 15.21 -30.12
C GLY A 578 -40.00 13.74 -29.92
N ILE A 579 -38.76 13.52 -29.47
CA ILE A 579 -38.23 12.17 -29.27
C ILE A 579 -38.61 11.67 -27.88
N GLY A 580 -39.56 10.74 -27.81
CA GLY A 580 -40.06 10.17 -26.55
C GLY A 580 -40.91 11.13 -25.72
N THR A 581 -41.24 12.30 -26.28
CA THR A 581 -42.04 13.35 -25.67
C THR A 581 -42.72 14.16 -26.77
N LYS A 582 -43.62 15.08 -26.42
CA LYS A 582 -44.16 16.06 -27.37
C LYS A 582 -43.13 17.15 -27.66
N ILE A 583 -43.21 17.75 -28.86
CA ILE A 583 -42.38 18.90 -29.22
C ILE A 583 -42.68 20.06 -28.27
N ASP A 584 -41.62 20.65 -27.71
CA ASP A 584 -41.66 21.83 -26.84
C ASP A 584 -40.41 22.69 -27.13
N ILE A 585 -40.54 23.63 -28.06
CA ILE A 585 -39.42 24.44 -28.52
C ILE A 585 -38.90 25.36 -27.41
N GLN A 586 -39.80 25.89 -26.56
CA GLN A 586 -39.40 26.80 -25.49
C GLN A 586 -38.53 26.08 -24.46
N LYS A 587 -38.94 24.88 -24.06
CA LYS A 587 -38.14 24.03 -23.16
C LYS A 587 -36.82 23.58 -23.79
N ALA A 588 -36.82 23.33 -25.11
CA ALA A 588 -35.58 23.03 -25.83
C ALA A 588 -34.60 24.20 -25.81
N ILE A 589 -35.07 25.43 -26.03
CA ILE A 589 -34.26 26.66 -25.95
C ILE A 589 -33.66 26.81 -24.54
N GLU A 590 -34.47 26.68 -23.49
CA GLU A 590 -34.01 26.77 -22.10
C GLU A 590 -32.88 25.75 -21.82
N LEU A 591 -33.07 24.50 -22.21
CA LEU A 591 -32.08 23.44 -22.00
C LEU A 591 -30.81 23.67 -22.83
N TYR A 592 -30.94 24.08 -24.10
CA TYR A 592 -29.77 24.43 -24.91
C TYR A 592 -29.02 25.64 -24.34
N GLN A 593 -29.72 26.65 -23.81
CA GLN A 593 -29.10 27.79 -23.16
C GLN A 593 -28.32 27.37 -21.92
N ILE A 594 -28.88 26.49 -21.08
CA ILE A 594 -28.19 25.94 -19.91
C ILE A 594 -26.94 25.16 -20.34
N ALA A 595 -27.07 24.21 -21.28
CA ALA A 595 -25.94 23.42 -21.76
C ALA A 595 -24.86 24.27 -22.46
N ALA A 596 -25.26 25.31 -23.21
CA ALA A 596 -24.35 26.24 -23.86
C ALA A 596 -23.55 27.09 -22.87
N ASN A 597 -24.20 27.52 -21.78
CA ASN A 597 -23.56 28.23 -20.67
C ASN A 597 -22.58 27.34 -19.90
N LEU A 598 -22.85 26.03 -19.82
CA LEU A 598 -21.92 25.03 -19.31
C LEU A 598 -20.80 24.67 -20.31
N GLY A 599 -20.73 25.36 -21.45
CA GLY A 599 -19.65 25.21 -22.43
C GLY A 599 -19.91 24.17 -23.53
N HIS A 600 -21.06 23.48 -23.57
CA HIS A 600 -21.28 22.43 -24.56
C HIS A 600 -21.39 23.00 -26.00
N ASP A 601 -20.41 22.69 -26.83
CA ASP A 601 -20.24 23.14 -28.21
C ASP A 601 -21.47 22.90 -29.12
N VAL A 602 -22.04 21.69 -29.13
CA VAL A 602 -23.25 21.38 -29.93
C VAL A 602 -24.46 22.17 -29.44
N ALA A 603 -24.60 22.40 -28.13
CA ALA A 603 -25.69 23.22 -27.60
C ALA A 603 -25.52 24.69 -28.00
N GLN A 604 -24.30 25.23 -27.94
CA GLN A 604 -23.97 26.57 -28.43
C GLN A 604 -24.32 26.69 -29.93
N TYR A 605 -23.93 25.71 -30.75
CA TYR A 605 -24.29 25.69 -32.17
C TYR A 605 -25.81 25.61 -32.40
N ASN A 606 -26.52 24.75 -31.68
CA ASN A 606 -27.97 24.60 -31.81
C ASN A 606 -28.70 25.89 -31.40
N LEU A 607 -28.27 26.53 -30.32
CA LEU A 607 -28.79 27.81 -29.88
C LEU A 607 -28.47 28.92 -30.91
N GLY A 608 -27.28 28.90 -31.50
CA GLY A 608 -26.92 29.78 -32.60
C GLY A 608 -27.84 29.60 -33.82
N ASN A 609 -28.19 28.37 -34.18
CA ASN A 609 -29.18 28.09 -35.23
C ASN A 609 -30.57 28.64 -34.89
N MET A 610 -31.01 28.48 -33.64
CA MET A 610 -32.30 29.00 -33.19
C MET A 610 -32.37 30.52 -33.28
N TYR A 611 -31.33 31.24 -32.82
CA TYR A 611 -31.23 32.70 -32.99
C TYR A 611 -31.10 33.12 -34.46
N LYS A 612 -30.40 32.35 -35.30
CA LYS A 612 -30.26 32.66 -36.73
C LYS A 612 -31.61 32.58 -37.45
N ASN A 613 -32.37 31.54 -37.17
CA ASN A 613 -33.62 31.23 -37.89
C ASN A 613 -34.84 31.93 -37.27
N GLY A 614 -34.79 32.27 -35.98
CA GLY A 614 -35.95 32.71 -35.22
C GLY A 614 -36.85 31.57 -34.76
N ASP A 615 -36.29 30.37 -34.53
CA ASP A 615 -37.05 29.16 -34.22
C ASP A 615 -37.48 29.16 -32.74
N GLY A 616 -38.66 29.70 -32.45
CA GLY A 616 -39.20 29.81 -31.09
C GLY A 616 -38.57 30.91 -30.21
N ILE A 617 -37.57 31.62 -30.74
CA ILE A 617 -36.93 32.79 -30.13
C ILE A 617 -36.85 33.92 -31.16
N ALA A 618 -36.79 35.18 -30.71
CA ALA A 618 -36.60 36.30 -31.62
C ALA A 618 -35.28 36.14 -32.40
N LYS A 619 -35.36 36.31 -33.72
CA LYS A 619 -34.19 36.24 -34.60
C LYS A 619 -33.17 37.31 -34.22
N ASP A 620 -31.93 36.90 -34.02
CA ASP A 620 -30.83 37.75 -33.57
C ASP A 620 -29.51 37.21 -34.15
N ILE A 621 -29.05 37.82 -35.24
CA ILE A 621 -27.86 37.34 -35.96
C ILE A 621 -26.59 37.55 -35.14
N ASP A 622 -26.51 38.61 -34.35
CA ASP A 622 -25.34 38.89 -33.53
C ASP A 622 -25.20 37.86 -32.41
N LYS A 623 -26.30 37.49 -31.75
CA LYS A 623 -26.30 36.36 -30.81
C LYS A 623 -26.01 35.03 -31.47
N ALA A 624 -26.50 34.80 -32.70
CA ALA A 624 -26.16 33.60 -33.45
C ALA A 624 -24.64 33.51 -33.70
N ILE A 625 -24.03 34.60 -34.18
CA ILE A 625 -22.57 34.71 -34.39
C ILE A 625 -21.82 34.52 -33.08
N HIS A 626 -22.29 35.12 -31.98
CA HIS A 626 -21.69 34.95 -30.65
C HIS A 626 -21.59 33.47 -30.26
N TRP A 627 -22.70 32.72 -30.38
CA TRP A 627 -22.71 31.30 -30.02
C TRP A 627 -21.94 30.42 -31.01
N TYR A 628 -21.99 30.72 -32.31
CA TYR A 628 -21.15 30.02 -33.29
C TYR A 628 -19.66 30.23 -33.02
N LYS A 629 -19.22 31.45 -32.67
CA LYS A 629 -17.82 31.72 -32.30
C LYS A 629 -17.36 30.87 -31.13
N LYS A 630 -18.14 30.84 -30.04
CA LYS A 630 -17.84 29.99 -28.87
C LYS A 630 -17.73 28.51 -29.21
N ALA A 631 -18.61 27.98 -30.08
CA ALA A 631 -18.52 26.58 -30.50
C ALA A 631 -17.33 26.32 -31.44
N ALA A 632 -17.02 27.27 -32.33
CA ALA A 632 -15.92 27.19 -33.29
C ALA A 632 -14.54 27.26 -32.62
N GLU A 633 -14.40 28.08 -31.57
CA GLU A 633 -13.20 28.17 -30.73
C GLU A 633 -12.89 26.84 -30.03
N GLN A 634 -13.92 26.04 -29.75
CA GLN A 634 -13.78 24.67 -29.23
C GLN A 634 -13.53 23.62 -30.32
N GLY A 635 -13.44 24.02 -31.59
CA GLY A 635 -13.18 23.13 -32.73
C GLY A 635 -14.43 22.53 -33.37
N TYR A 636 -15.64 23.00 -33.07
CA TYR A 636 -16.85 22.44 -33.67
C TYR A 636 -17.00 22.85 -35.14
N GLN A 637 -16.69 21.92 -36.05
CA GLN A 637 -16.60 22.18 -37.49
C GLN A 637 -17.85 22.82 -38.10
N ASN A 638 -19.05 22.37 -37.71
CA ASN A 638 -20.29 22.93 -38.25
C ASN A 638 -20.47 24.40 -37.86
N ALA A 639 -19.96 24.83 -36.70
CA ALA A 639 -19.97 26.23 -36.32
C ALA A 639 -18.93 27.05 -37.08
N GLN A 640 -17.72 26.51 -37.29
CA GLN A 640 -16.68 27.15 -38.13
C GLN A 640 -17.20 27.39 -39.55
N ASN A 641 -17.74 26.37 -40.20
CA ASN A 641 -18.35 26.48 -41.53
C ASN A 641 -19.48 27.53 -41.54
N LYS A 642 -20.26 27.63 -40.45
CA LYS A 642 -21.35 28.59 -40.36
C LYS A 642 -20.85 30.03 -40.26
N LEU A 643 -19.76 30.26 -39.52
CA LEU A 643 -19.11 31.56 -39.42
C LEU A 643 -18.50 31.98 -40.75
N GLU A 644 -17.81 31.09 -41.45
CA GLU A 644 -17.26 31.37 -42.78
C GLU A 644 -18.37 31.77 -43.77
N ILE A 645 -19.49 31.04 -43.77
CA ILE A 645 -20.65 31.40 -44.61
C ILE A 645 -21.21 32.77 -44.21
N LEU A 646 -21.25 33.11 -42.92
CA LEU A 646 -21.78 34.40 -42.46
C LEU A 646 -20.82 35.56 -42.77
N GLN A 647 -19.51 35.33 -42.74
CA GLN A 647 -18.48 36.31 -43.09
C GLN A 647 -18.40 36.55 -44.60
N ASN A 648 -18.64 35.52 -45.41
CA ASN A 648 -18.66 35.63 -46.88
C ASN A 648 -19.98 36.22 -47.44
N ASN A 649 -20.97 36.46 -46.58
CA ASN A 649 -22.27 37.04 -46.93
C ASN A 649 -22.53 38.42 -46.28
N GLN A 650 -21.51 39.01 -45.63
CA GLN A 650 -21.44 40.43 -45.26
C GLN A 650 -20.65 41.18 -46.33
#